data_AF-A0AAW2FZU2-F1
#
_entry.id   AF-A0AAW2FZU2-F1
#
_cell.length_a   1.000
_cell.length_b   1.000
_cell.length_c   1.000
_cell.angle_alpha   90.00
_cell.angle_beta   90.00
_cell.angle_gamma   90.00
#
_symmetry.space_group_name_H-M   'P 1'
#
loop_
_entity.id
_entity.type
_entity.pdbx_description
1 polymer ?
#
loop_
_entity_poly.entity_id
_entity_poly.type
_entity_poly.pdbx_seq_one_letter_code
_entity_poly.pdbx_strand_id
1 'polypeptide(L)'
;MSIKVRMVDGKKEMTMKITKRTTVVDLKNEVEKQLHVKKELQRLFFSGKQLENGCELDSYNINFDDVVLLMVRMNDKNIEKKITVKDKIEGNINLEEENEKLEEAESLYYKIGDAVDCNNEMTGAWYEVIIKNIFKEEDKIVYKVLWQVDNTISNKVPEANLRPRPRRSLSCEELSIGQKVMVNYNVDEPKQIGLWYDFTICDIKIKRRRHELFGQLHISGGNELNVYKVVKEEVYAIEAPKLLTERTAEDEEFMKSNKKIRPMPPNCDDCRDDPNKECQSCGCAICAGKEEEHTLLICDECDYMYHMKCLSPPLLEVPQETHWYCPECKNDENEIVKAGDKPKENRRRRLMITSKKTRNWGNGMACARRNTICTIVPENHIGPIPGVDVGTTWEYRTGVSEAGVHRPSVAGIHGRSKECAFSIVFSGGYEGDYDNGDEFIYSGSGGRDLEGNKRTNVQSKDQELKGLNLALARNCYADINEITGAQASDWRKGIPVRVVRNYKLKKSSKFAPANGNRYDGIYKVVRYYPDTNSDGYIMWKYVLRRDDPTPAPWTKEGKKRIASLGLNTLENEDKDVDTKKTNEIKTRKRRYIDNEENNVEITSSKKIKYAFELEKELKTLIEDDKVNAKLWADCKATLIDGKPAFLKCVSNRFKCPCCLALLYKPVTIPCGHNICLKCLQKSFASEFYFCPTCRHSLDKAYDIKINKILSSALLLIYPGYQGE
;
A
#
# COMPACT_ATOMS: atom_id res chain seq x y z
N MET A 1 -5.23 -26.19 22.95
CA MET A 1 -5.36 -26.44 21.50
C MET A 1 -4.10 -27.20 21.05
N SER A 2 -4.03 -27.80 19.87
CA SER A 2 -2.79 -28.44 19.37
C SER A 2 -2.53 -28.02 17.93
N ILE A 3 -1.26 -27.92 17.55
CA ILE A 3 -0.80 -27.60 16.19
C ILE A 3 0.21 -28.62 15.72
N LYS A 4 0.39 -28.72 14.41
CA LYS A 4 1.40 -29.58 13.78
C LYS A 4 2.55 -28.72 13.29
N VAL A 5 3.79 -29.12 13.58
CA VAL A 5 4.99 -28.53 12.98
C VAL A 5 5.60 -29.56 12.05
N ARG A 6 5.78 -29.22 10.78
CA ARG A 6 6.28 -30.14 9.74
C ARG A 6 7.50 -29.55 9.04
N MET A 7 8.53 -30.36 8.83
CA MET A 7 9.70 -29.95 8.04
C MET A 7 9.33 -29.70 6.58
N VAL A 8 9.99 -28.74 5.92
CA VAL A 8 9.75 -28.39 4.51
C VAL A 8 9.95 -29.57 3.55
N ASP A 9 10.80 -30.54 3.91
CA ASP A 9 11.03 -31.77 3.15
C ASP A 9 9.94 -32.85 3.33
N GLY A 10 8.98 -32.62 4.23
CA GLY A 10 7.88 -33.54 4.54
C GLY A 10 8.27 -34.80 5.31
N LYS A 11 9.55 -34.99 5.70
CA LYS A 11 10.05 -36.24 6.29
C LYS A 11 9.82 -36.35 7.80
N LYS A 12 9.69 -35.22 8.50
CA LYS A 12 9.48 -35.18 9.94
C LYS A 12 8.36 -34.21 10.30
N GLU A 13 7.52 -34.63 11.24
CA GLU A 13 6.48 -33.79 11.83
C GLU A 13 6.35 -34.05 13.33
N MET A 14 5.88 -33.05 14.05
CA MET A 14 5.54 -33.13 15.47
C MET A 14 4.19 -32.47 15.73
N THR A 15 3.51 -32.90 16.79
CA THR A 15 2.28 -32.27 17.27
C THR A 15 2.53 -31.72 18.67
N MET A 16 2.19 -30.46 18.91
CA MET A 16 2.31 -29.86 20.23
C MET A 16 1.02 -29.17 20.66
N LYS A 17 0.81 -29.12 21.98
CA LYS A 17 -0.30 -28.39 22.58
C LYS A 17 0.07 -26.91 22.75
N ILE A 18 -0.80 -26.02 22.30
CA ILE A 18 -0.70 -24.57 22.44
C ILE A 18 -1.86 -24.00 23.27
N THR A 19 -1.60 -22.85 23.88
CA THR A 19 -2.57 -21.98 24.54
C THR A 19 -2.61 -20.64 23.83
N LYS A 20 -3.59 -19.78 24.13
CA LYS A 20 -3.69 -18.44 23.51
C LYS A 20 -2.49 -17.52 23.79
N ARG A 21 -1.70 -17.83 24.83
CA ARG A 21 -0.49 -17.08 25.22
C ARG A 21 0.81 -17.76 24.77
N THR A 22 0.72 -18.85 24.02
CA THR A 22 1.92 -19.55 23.56
C THR A 22 2.63 -18.69 22.52
N THR A 23 3.92 -18.42 22.74
CA THR A 23 4.74 -17.57 21.87
C THR A 23 5.44 -18.38 20.77
N VAL A 24 5.94 -17.68 19.75
CA VAL A 24 6.82 -18.28 18.73
C VAL A 24 8.11 -18.83 19.37
N VAL A 25 8.58 -18.24 20.47
CA VAL A 25 9.74 -18.74 21.23
C VAL A 25 9.42 -20.09 21.88
N ASP A 26 8.25 -20.23 22.50
CA ASP A 26 7.80 -21.51 23.08
C ASP A 26 7.67 -22.60 22.01
N LEU A 27 7.15 -22.24 20.83
CA LEU A 27 7.08 -23.13 19.68
C LEU A 27 8.47 -23.59 19.24
N LYS A 28 9.45 -22.68 19.16
CA LYS A 28 10.83 -23.03 18.83
C LYS A 28 11.51 -23.92 19.88
N ASN A 29 11.22 -23.68 21.16
CA ASN A 29 11.72 -24.53 22.25
C ASN A 29 11.22 -25.97 22.12
N GLU A 30 9.93 -26.14 21.83
CA GLU A 30 9.34 -27.47 21.69
C GLU A 30 9.83 -28.19 20.42
N VAL A 31 10.05 -27.44 19.33
CA VAL A 31 10.67 -27.97 18.10
C VAL A 31 12.11 -28.41 18.34
N GLU A 32 12.89 -27.68 19.13
CA GLU A 32 14.25 -28.10 19.50
C GLU A 32 14.24 -29.38 20.32
N LYS A 33 13.29 -29.49 21.26
CA LYS A 33 13.13 -30.66 22.12
C LYS A 33 12.70 -31.91 21.36
N GLN A 34 11.76 -31.80 20.42
CA GLN A 34 11.16 -32.95 19.73
C GLN A 34 11.80 -33.28 18.37
N LEU A 35 12.22 -32.27 17.61
CA LEU A 35 12.83 -32.45 16.28
C LEU A 35 14.36 -32.31 16.29
N HIS A 36 14.96 -31.99 17.44
CA HIS A 36 16.42 -31.82 17.64
C HIS A 36 17.05 -30.78 16.70
N VAL A 37 16.27 -29.76 16.31
CA VAL A 37 16.75 -28.62 15.51
C VAL A 37 17.02 -27.46 16.46
N LYS A 38 18.25 -26.95 16.53
CA LYS A 38 18.57 -25.83 17.42
C LYS A 38 17.78 -24.57 17.07
N LYS A 39 17.34 -23.79 18.07
CA LYS A 39 16.41 -22.64 17.88
C LYS A 39 16.90 -21.62 16.85
N GLU A 40 18.21 -21.37 16.81
CA GLU A 40 18.88 -20.45 15.87
C GLU A 40 18.81 -20.93 14.41
N LEU A 41 18.58 -22.23 14.20
CA LEU A 41 18.44 -22.84 12.88
C LEU A 41 16.98 -22.95 12.43
N GLN A 42 16.02 -22.69 13.30
CA GLN A 42 14.61 -22.86 13.00
C GLN A 42 14.00 -21.60 12.37
N ARG A 43 13.54 -21.74 11.12
CA ARG A 43 12.63 -20.77 10.49
C ARG A 43 11.25 -21.40 10.38
N LEU A 44 10.31 -20.87 11.16
CA LEU A 44 8.94 -21.35 11.20
C LEU A 44 8.07 -20.46 10.31
N PHE A 45 7.18 -21.06 9.52
CA PHE A 45 6.30 -20.34 8.60
C PHE A 45 4.85 -20.78 8.74
N PHE A 46 3.93 -19.82 8.64
CA PHE A 46 2.49 -20.07 8.60
C PHE A 46 1.83 -19.14 7.58
N SER A 47 1.00 -19.69 6.69
CA SER A 47 0.32 -18.93 5.62
C SER A 47 1.26 -18.04 4.78
N GLY A 48 2.48 -18.53 4.50
CA GLY A 48 3.49 -17.80 3.72
C GLY A 48 4.25 -16.71 4.48
N LYS A 49 3.95 -16.48 5.76
CA LYS A 49 4.67 -15.52 6.62
C LYS A 49 5.63 -16.26 7.54
N GLN A 50 6.82 -15.69 7.76
CA GLN A 50 7.74 -16.19 8.78
C GLN A 50 7.23 -15.78 10.17
N LEU A 51 7.27 -16.72 11.12
CA LEU A 51 6.95 -16.43 12.51
C LEU A 51 8.16 -15.77 13.17
N GLU A 52 7.92 -14.64 13.82
CA GLU A 52 8.96 -13.81 14.42
C GLU A 52 9.03 -14.04 15.93
N ASN A 53 10.25 -14.00 16.46
CA ASN A 53 10.48 -14.12 17.89
C ASN A 53 9.90 -12.86 18.57
N GLY A 54 9.07 -13.03 19.60
CA GLY A 54 8.40 -11.93 20.31
C GLY A 54 6.90 -11.80 20.03
N CYS A 55 6.38 -12.52 19.04
CA CYS A 55 4.95 -12.59 18.77
C CYS A 55 4.28 -13.83 19.39
N GLU A 56 3.02 -13.69 19.79
CA GLU A 56 2.16 -14.81 20.20
C GLU A 56 1.67 -15.59 18.97
N LEU A 57 1.46 -16.90 19.07
CA LEU A 57 0.93 -17.68 17.94
C LEU A 57 -0.48 -17.20 17.51
N ASP A 58 -1.25 -16.65 18.46
CA ASP A 58 -2.59 -16.09 18.21
C ASP A 58 -2.54 -14.84 17.30
N SER A 59 -1.45 -14.05 17.32
CA SER A 59 -1.30 -12.86 16.45
C SER A 59 -1.19 -13.22 14.97
N TYR A 60 -0.80 -14.47 14.67
CA TYR A 60 -0.77 -15.02 13.32
C TYR A 60 -2.06 -15.76 12.95
N ASN A 61 -3.09 -15.73 13.82
CA ASN A 61 -4.32 -16.52 13.70
C ASN A 61 -4.06 -18.03 13.57
N ILE A 62 -3.05 -18.57 14.25
CA ILE A 62 -2.75 -20.00 14.26
C ILE A 62 -3.73 -20.70 15.21
N ASN A 63 -4.53 -21.63 14.66
CA ASN A 63 -5.62 -22.31 15.35
C ASN A 63 -5.34 -23.82 15.54
N PHE A 64 -6.27 -24.49 16.25
CA PHE A 64 -6.22 -25.94 16.44
C PHE A 64 -6.13 -26.71 15.10
N ASP A 65 -5.15 -27.62 15.02
CA ASP A 65 -4.77 -28.49 13.90
C ASP A 65 -4.11 -27.80 12.69
N ASP A 66 -3.73 -26.53 12.85
CA ASP A 66 -2.98 -25.80 11.82
C ASP A 66 -1.53 -26.33 11.70
N VAL A 67 -0.97 -26.24 10.49
CA VAL A 67 0.38 -26.73 10.17
C VAL A 67 1.35 -25.56 10.02
N VAL A 68 2.36 -25.53 10.88
CA VAL A 68 3.51 -24.61 10.79
C VAL A 68 4.66 -25.32 10.09
N LEU A 69 5.23 -24.71 9.06
CA LEU A 69 6.36 -25.25 8.31
C LEU A 69 7.68 -24.90 8.99
N LEU A 70 8.54 -25.89 9.22
CA LEU A 70 9.88 -25.73 9.77
C LEU A 70 10.93 -25.88 8.66
N MET A 71 11.67 -24.81 8.41
CA MET A 71 12.85 -24.81 7.56
C MET A 71 14.10 -24.71 8.44
N VAL A 72 15.08 -25.58 8.18
CA VAL A 72 16.32 -25.64 8.97
C VAL A 72 17.43 -24.91 8.23
N ARG A 73 18.06 -23.95 8.91
CA ARG A 73 19.27 -23.27 8.44
C ARG A 73 20.47 -24.21 8.64
N MET A 74 21.35 -24.33 7.64
CA MET A 74 22.63 -25.02 7.81
C MET A 74 23.59 -24.11 8.60
N ASN A 75 24.37 -24.67 9.54
CA ASN A 75 25.35 -23.94 10.34
C ASN A 75 26.77 -24.51 10.10
N ASP A 76 27.75 -23.63 9.91
CA ASP A 76 29.14 -23.84 9.46
C ASP A 76 30.07 -24.70 10.34
N LYS A 77 29.56 -25.35 11.39
CA LYS A 77 30.41 -26.00 12.43
C LYS A 77 30.89 -27.42 12.11
N ASN A 78 30.55 -27.99 10.95
CA ASN A 78 31.09 -29.29 10.51
C ASN A 78 32.36 -29.18 9.65
N ILE A 79 32.87 -27.97 9.42
CA ILE A 79 34.13 -27.73 8.69
C ILE A 79 35.35 -27.74 9.64
N GLU A 80 35.15 -27.52 10.95
CA GLU A 80 36.21 -27.29 11.94
C GLU A 80 37.10 -28.51 12.28
N LYS A 81 36.87 -29.70 11.72
CA LYS A 81 37.69 -30.90 12.04
C LYS A 81 38.92 -31.12 11.15
N LYS A 82 39.22 -30.24 10.18
CA LYS A 82 40.37 -30.46 9.27
C LYS A 82 41.52 -29.46 9.35
N ILE A 83 41.46 -28.44 10.20
CA ILE A 83 42.54 -27.45 10.30
C ILE A 83 43.03 -27.34 11.75
N THR A 84 43.90 -28.28 12.11
CA THR A 84 44.92 -28.06 13.14
C THR A 84 46.27 -28.30 12.48
N VAL A 85 46.98 -27.22 12.14
CA VAL A 85 48.36 -26.88 12.54
C VAL A 85 48.75 -25.57 11.81
N LYS A 86 49.21 -24.60 12.61
CA LYS A 86 49.68 -23.24 12.27
C LYS A 86 50.95 -23.30 11.38
N ASP A 87 51.26 -22.32 10.52
CA ASP A 87 51.84 -21.04 10.92
C ASP A 87 51.77 -19.91 9.86
N LYS A 88 51.76 -18.68 10.41
CA LYS A 88 51.80 -17.29 9.91
C LYS A 88 52.51 -17.07 8.55
N ILE A 89 52.09 -16.12 7.69
CA ILE A 89 52.32 -14.65 7.78
C ILE A 89 51.44 -13.91 6.73
N GLU A 90 50.81 -12.81 7.18
CA GLU A 90 50.35 -11.57 6.50
C GLU A 90 49.51 -11.58 5.20
N GLY A 91 48.28 -11.03 5.33
CA GLY A 91 47.74 -10.01 4.42
C GLY A 91 47.09 -10.43 3.10
N ASN A 92 45.80 -10.81 3.11
CA ASN A 92 44.80 -10.46 2.09
C ASN A 92 43.43 -11.09 2.41
N ILE A 93 42.36 -10.30 2.34
CA ILE A 93 40.98 -10.81 2.41
C ILE A 93 40.60 -11.26 1.00
N ASN A 94 40.73 -12.56 0.73
CA ASN A 94 40.10 -13.24 -0.38
C ASN A 94 38.79 -13.86 0.11
N LEU A 95 37.66 -13.34 -0.37
CA LEU A 95 36.38 -14.06 -0.38
C LEU A 95 36.46 -15.02 -1.57
N GLU A 96 36.81 -16.28 -1.31
CA GLU A 96 36.76 -17.33 -2.33
C GLU A 96 35.30 -17.63 -2.67
N GLU A 97 35.03 -17.43 -3.96
CA GLU A 97 33.79 -17.71 -4.67
C GLU A 97 33.39 -19.18 -4.49
N GLU A 98 32.08 -19.43 -4.44
CA GLU A 98 31.54 -20.73 -4.82
C GLU A 98 32.12 -21.06 -6.20
N ASN A 99 33.00 -22.05 -6.23
CA ASN A 99 33.59 -22.61 -7.43
C ASN A 99 32.49 -23.41 -8.17
N GLU A 100 31.49 -22.72 -8.73
CA GLU A 100 31.07 -23.06 -10.08
C GLU A 100 32.35 -22.93 -10.91
N LYS A 101 32.79 -24.03 -11.53
CA LYS A 101 33.84 -23.95 -12.56
C LYS A 101 33.27 -23.13 -13.72
N LEU A 102 33.32 -21.82 -13.59
CA LEU A 102 33.00 -20.90 -14.67
C LEU A 102 34.24 -20.83 -15.55
N GLU A 103 34.09 -21.15 -16.82
CA GLU A 103 35.15 -20.99 -17.78
C GLU A 103 35.38 -19.49 -17.99
N GLU A 104 36.56 -19.01 -17.58
CA GLU A 104 37.02 -17.68 -17.93
C GLU A 104 36.98 -17.53 -19.46
N ALA A 105 36.48 -16.40 -19.91
CA ALA A 105 36.25 -16.16 -21.33
C ALA A 105 36.85 -14.83 -21.75
N GLU A 106 37.21 -14.75 -23.02
CA GLU A 106 37.58 -13.50 -23.66
C GLU A 106 36.38 -12.94 -24.43
N SER A 107 36.05 -11.67 -24.18
CA SER A 107 35.04 -10.97 -24.97
C SER A 107 35.67 -10.40 -26.24
N LEU A 108 34.89 -10.40 -27.32
CA LEU A 108 35.28 -9.75 -28.58
C LEU A 108 35.31 -8.22 -28.46
N TYR A 109 34.56 -7.67 -27.51
CA TYR A 109 34.29 -6.23 -27.43
C TYR A 109 34.88 -5.56 -26.21
N TYR A 110 35.11 -6.29 -25.11
CA TYR A 110 35.54 -5.68 -23.84
C TYR A 110 36.62 -6.49 -23.14
N LYS A 111 37.43 -5.82 -22.32
CA LYS A 111 38.44 -6.46 -21.47
C LYS A 111 38.27 -6.09 -20.00
N ILE A 112 38.88 -6.89 -19.13
CA ILE A 112 38.90 -6.61 -17.69
C ILE A 112 39.56 -5.25 -17.44
N GLY A 113 38.91 -4.43 -16.62
CA GLY A 113 39.32 -3.05 -16.33
C GLY A 113 38.66 -1.98 -17.20
N ASP A 114 37.98 -2.36 -18.29
CA ASP A 114 37.27 -1.41 -19.15
C ASP A 114 36.15 -0.69 -18.36
N ALA A 115 36.12 0.63 -18.52
CA ALA A 115 35.12 1.53 -18.00
C ALA A 115 33.96 1.63 -19.01
N VAL A 116 32.82 1.03 -18.66
CA VAL A 116 31.63 0.93 -19.53
C VAL A 116 30.41 1.51 -18.81
N ASP A 117 29.31 1.66 -19.54
CA ASP A 117 27.98 1.90 -18.96
C ASP A 117 27.19 0.59 -18.95
N CYS A 118 26.50 0.32 -17.83
CA CYS A 118 25.59 -0.81 -17.66
C CYS A 118 24.15 -0.31 -17.54
N ASN A 119 23.23 -0.94 -18.27
CA ASN A 119 21.80 -0.71 -18.10
C ASN A 119 21.29 -1.44 -16.85
N ASN A 120 20.57 -0.74 -15.99
CA ASN A 120 19.86 -1.35 -14.87
C ASN A 120 18.46 -1.74 -15.32
N GLU A 121 18.16 -3.03 -15.39
CA GLU A 121 16.88 -3.52 -15.91
C GLU A 121 15.65 -3.05 -15.11
N MET A 122 15.81 -2.72 -13.82
CA MET A 122 14.71 -2.25 -12.98
C MET A 122 14.32 -0.80 -13.29
N THR A 123 15.30 0.07 -13.50
CA THR A 123 15.07 1.50 -13.76
C THR A 123 15.04 1.82 -15.25
N GLY A 124 15.78 1.07 -16.07
CA GLY A 124 16.07 1.36 -17.49
C GLY A 124 17.19 2.38 -17.69
N ALA A 125 17.80 2.88 -16.61
CA ALA A 125 18.85 3.87 -16.66
C ALA A 125 20.25 3.25 -16.84
N TRP A 126 21.17 4.05 -17.38
CA TRP A 126 22.57 3.68 -17.62
C TRP A 126 23.51 4.25 -16.57
N TYR A 127 24.36 3.39 -16.00
CA TYR A 127 25.28 3.74 -14.93
C TYR A 127 26.72 3.33 -15.26
N GLU A 128 27.68 4.11 -14.76
CA GLU A 128 29.10 3.86 -14.92
C GLU A 128 29.56 2.64 -14.13
N VAL A 129 30.17 1.67 -14.81
CA VAL A 129 30.73 0.46 -14.20
C VAL A 129 32.14 0.17 -14.72
N ILE A 130 32.88 -0.71 -14.03
CA ILE A 130 34.17 -1.26 -14.48
C ILE A 130 34.06 -2.78 -14.60
N ILE A 131 34.49 -3.35 -15.72
CA ILE A 131 34.50 -4.81 -15.90
C ILE A 131 35.54 -5.44 -14.97
N LYS A 132 35.11 -6.41 -14.16
CA LYS A 132 35.97 -7.14 -13.23
C LYS A 132 36.32 -8.53 -13.72
N ASN A 133 35.32 -9.27 -14.21
CA ASN A 133 35.52 -10.62 -14.71
C ASN A 133 34.57 -10.89 -15.89
N ILE A 134 34.98 -11.82 -16.77
CA ILE A 134 34.26 -12.22 -17.96
C ILE A 134 34.19 -13.75 -17.96
N PHE A 135 32.98 -14.29 -18.11
CA PHE A 135 32.71 -15.72 -18.04
C PHE A 135 31.90 -16.18 -19.26
N LYS A 136 32.00 -17.48 -19.58
CA LYS A 136 31.14 -18.14 -20.57
C LYS A 136 30.09 -19.00 -19.86
N GLU A 137 28.82 -18.84 -20.25
CA GLU A 137 27.68 -19.62 -19.75
C GLU A 137 26.79 -20.03 -20.94
N GLU A 138 26.66 -21.33 -21.21
CA GLU A 138 25.77 -21.88 -22.27
C GLU A 138 25.92 -21.18 -23.65
N ASP A 139 27.18 -20.93 -24.06
CA ASP A 139 27.58 -20.18 -25.27
C ASP A 139 27.35 -18.66 -25.29
N LYS A 140 27.00 -18.05 -24.16
CA LYS A 140 26.89 -16.60 -24.01
C LYS A 140 27.97 -16.05 -23.07
N ILE A 141 28.43 -14.84 -23.37
CA ILE A 141 29.39 -14.12 -22.52
C ILE A 141 28.62 -13.32 -21.47
N VAL A 142 29.00 -13.49 -20.21
CA VAL A 142 28.45 -12.76 -19.06
C VAL A 142 29.58 -12.08 -18.28
N TYR A 143 29.26 -10.94 -17.69
CA TYR A 143 30.23 -10.05 -17.05
C TYR A 143 29.92 -9.89 -15.57
N LYS A 144 30.95 -9.84 -14.72
CA LYS A 144 30.86 -9.22 -13.39
C LYS A 144 31.44 -7.82 -13.50
N VAL A 145 30.69 -6.82 -13.04
CA VAL A 145 31.06 -5.40 -13.09
C VAL A 145 31.07 -4.78 -11.70
N LEU A 146 31.94 -3.80 -11.49
CA LEU A 146 31.96 -2.95 -10.31
C LEU A 146 31.18 -1.67 -10.60
N TRP A 147 30.10 -1.44 -9.87
CA TRP A 147 29.32 -0.20 -9.96
C TRP A 147 30.12 0.94 -9.33
N GLN A 148 30.32 2.04 -10.08
CA GLN A 148 31.11 3.16 -9.55
C GLN A 148 30.36 4.02 -8.54
N VAL A 149 29.02 3.94 -8.53
CA VAL A 149 28.16 4.75 -7.65
C VAL A 149 28.32 4.36 -6.19
N ASP A 150 28.31 3.06 -5.89
CA ASP A 150 28.31 2.51 -4.53
C ASP A 150 29.48 1.54 -4.26
N ASN A 151 30.37 1.35 -5.24
CA ASN A 151 31.49 0.40 -5.20
C ASN A 151 31.06 -1.06 -4.96
N THR A 152 29.84 -1.44 -5.35
CA THR A 152 29.35 -2.82 -5.26
C THR A 152 29.72 -3.65 -6.48
N ILE A 153 29.90 -4.96 -6.30
CA ILE A 153 30.16 -5.90 -7.40
C ILE A 153 28.82 -6.54 -7.81
N SER A 154 28.53 -6.55 -9.11
CA SER A 154 27.35 -7.19 -9.65
C SER A 154 27.41 -8.71 -9.52
N ASN A 155 26.25 -9.35 -9.67
CA ASN A 155 26.16 -10.75 -10.07
C ASN A 155 26.58 -10.87 -11.55
N LYS A 156 25.83 -11.63 -12.35
CA LYS A 156 26.07 -11.82 -13.79
C LYS A 156 25.30 -10.76 -14.61
N VAL A 157 25.99 -10.05 -15.50
CA VAL A 157 25.43 -9.04 -16.41
C VAL A 157 25.57 -9.52 -17.86
N PRO A 158 24.49 -9.58 -18.66
CA PRO A 158 24.57 -9.92 -20.08
C PRO A 158 25.29 -8.85 -20.91
N GLU A 159 25.98 -9.26 -21.98
CA GLU A 159 26.66 -8.33 -22.91
C GLU A 159 25.73 -7.23 -23.47
N ALA A 160 24.47 -7.57 -23.75
CA ALA A 160 23.48 -6.66 -24.30
C ALA A 160 23.16 -5.45 -23.40
N ASN A 161 23.45 -5.56 -22.10
CA ASN A 161 23.23 -4.49 -21.13
C ASN A 161 24.48 -3.61 -20.93
N LEU A 162 25.57 -3.87 -21.67
CA LEU A 162 26.80 -3.10 -21.61
C LEU A 162 27.01 -2.27 -22.88
N ARG A 163 27.58 -1.08 -22.72
CA ARG A 163 28.06 -0.24 -23.82
C ARG A 163 29.28 0.57 -23.41
N PRO A 164 30.15 1.00 -24.35
CA PRO A 164 31.20 1.96 -24.02
C PRO A 164 30.62 3.24 -23.42
N ARG A 165 31.34 3.87 -22.48
CA ARG A 165 30.90 5.16 -21.95
C ARG A 165 30.85 6.21 -23.05
N PRO A 166 29.87 7.13 -23.02
CA PRO A 166 29.83 8.27 -23.92
C PRO A 166 31.13 9.09 -23.86
N ARG A 167 31.69 9.37 -25.02
CA ARG A 167 32.97 10.09 -25.13
C ARG A 167 32.81 11.60 -25.19
N ARG A 168 31.67 12.05 -25.71
CA ARG A 168 31.41 13.47 -25.96
C ARG A 168 29.94 13.82 -25.76
N SER A 169 29.72 15.01 -25.24
CA SER A 169 28.43 15.68 -25.30
C SER A 169 28.20 16.22 -26.71
N LEU A 170 26.94 16.22 -27.15
CA LEU A 170 26.47 16.72 -28.43
C LEU A 170 25.99 18.17 -28.27
N SER A 171 26.40 19.04 -29.17
CA SER A 171 25.83 20.39 -29.25
C SER A 171 24.43 20.35 -29.88
N CYS A 172 23.64 21.39 -29.69
CA CYS A 172 22.27 21.44 -30.22
C CYS A 172 22.24 21.39 -31.77
N GLU A 173 23.30 21.84 -32.42
CA GLU A 173 23.47 21.80 -33.88
C GLU A 173 23.74 20.39 -34.42
N GLU A 174 24.25 19.49 -33.57
CA GLU A 174 24.54 18.10 -33.92
C GLU A 174 23.33 17.17 -33.72
N LEU A 175 22.23 17.68 -33.15
CA LEU A 175 21.03 16.90 -32.88
C LEU A 175 20.14 16.85 -34.12
N SER A 176 19.70 15.64 -34.48
CA SER A 176 18.82 15.39 -35.62
C SER A 176 17.60 14.56 -35.23
N ILE A 177 16.48 14.75 -35.95
CA ILE A 177 15.27 13.96 -35.75
C ILE A 177 15.55 12.49 -36.13
N GLY A 178 15.12 11.57 -35.28
CA GLY A 178 15.38 10.13 -35.39
C GLY A 178 16.65 9.68 -34.68
N GLN A 179 17.52 10.59 -34.24
CA GLN A 179 18.75 10.25 -33.55
C GLN A 179 18.46 9.73 -32.13
N LYS A 180 19.12 8.63 -31.77
CA LYS A 180 19.11 8.07 -30.42
C LYS A 180 20.28 8.67 -29.62
N VAL A 181 19.98 9.33 -28.51
CA VAL A 181 20.93 10.02 -27.63
C VAL A 181 20.70 9.62 -26.18
N MET A 182 21.67 9.85 -25.31
CA MET A 182 21.48 9.65 -23.87
C MET A 182 21.22 11.00 -23.19
N VAL A 183 20.16 11.07 -22.39
CA VAL A 183 19.73 12.30 -21.71
C VAL A 183 19.49 12.05 -20.23
N ASN A 184 19.73 13.06 -19.40
CA ASN A 184 19.29 13.06 -18.01
C ASN A 184 17.78 13.38 -17.95
N TYR A 185 16.96 12.58 -17.27
CA TYR A 185 15.54 12.86 -17.10
C TYR A 185 15.02 12.33 -15.77
N ASN A 186 14.22 13.13 -15.07
CA ASN A 186 13.53 12.70 -13.87
C ASN A 186 12.07 12.41 -14.24
N VAL A 187 11.68 11.13 -14.15
CA VAL A 187 10.35 10.64 -14.58
C VAL A 187 9.24 11.21 -13.69
N ASP A 188 9.50 11.39 -12.40
CA ASP A 188 8.52 11.90 -11.43
C ASP A 188 8.49 13.44 -11.42
N GLU A 189 9.67 14.07 -11.54
CA GLU A 189 9.83 15.52 -11.47
C GLU A 189 10.68 16.09 -12.62
N PRO A 190 10.12 16.29 -13.84
CA PRO A 190 10.87 16.64 -15.07
C PRO A 190 11.72 17.93 -15.03
N LYS A 191 11.59 18.74 -13.98
CA LYS A 191 12.37 19.98 -13.78
C LYS A 191 13.60 19.77 -12.90
N GLN A 192 13.69 18.64 -12.20
CA GLN A 192 14.81 18.27 -11.37
C GLN A 192 15.79 17.38 -12.12
N ILE A 193 16.98 17.21 -11.55
CA ILE A 193 17.94 16.22 -12.04
C ILE A 193 17.36 14.81 -11.85
N GLY A 194 17.61 13.94 -12.80
CA GLY A 194 17.11 12.57 -12.80
C GLY A 194 18.20 11.57 -13.14
N LEU A 195 17.79 10.46 -13.74
CA LEU A 195 18.70 9.39 -14.18
C LEU A 195 19.00 9.52 -15.68
N TRP A 196 19.98 8.75 -16.15
CA TRP A 196 20.44 8.80 -17.54
C TRP A 196 19.77 7.71 -18.37
N TYR A 197 18.98 8.12 -19.37
CA TYR A 197 18.19 7.24 -20.20
C TYR A 197 18.52 7.41 -21.67
N ASP A 198 18.25 6.35 -22.44
CA ASP A 198 18.20 6.46 -23.89
C ASP A 198 16.96 7.24 -24.33
N PHE A 199 17.11 8.09 -25.34
CA PHE A 199 16.06 8.96 -25.85
C PHE A 199 16.13 9.07 -27.37
N THR A 200 15.03 8.75 -28.04
CA THR A 200 14.89 8.92 -29.50
C THR A 200 14.24 10.27 -29.78
N ILE A 201 14.94 11.15 -30.48
CA ILE A 201 14.44 12.48 -30.81
C ILE A 201 13.36 12.38 -31.89
N CYS A 202 12.15 12.84 -31.63
CA CYS A 202 11.06 12.90 -32.61
C CYS A 202 10.84 14.31 -33.18
N ASP A 203 11.10 15.36 -32.39
CA ASP A 203 10.96 16.75 -32.81
C ASP A 203 11.92 17.64 -31.99
N ILE A 204 12.43 18.70 -32.62
CA ILE A 204 13.38 19.65 -32.02
C ILE A 204 12.78 21.05 -32.13
N LYS A 205 12.42 21.64 -30.99
CA LYS A 205 11.86 22.99 -30.92
C LYS A 205 12.88 23.98 -30.40
N ILE A 206 13.21 24.97 -31.23
CA ILE A 206 14.10 26.06 -30.86
C ILE A 206 13.25 27.27 -30.40
N LYS A 207 13.29 27.59 -29.10
CA LYS A 207 12.59 28.75 -28.53
C LYS A 207 13.59 29.76 -27.99
N ARG A 208 13.86 30.85 -28.75
CA ARG A 208 14.74 32.01 -28.42
C ARG A 208 16.14 31.66 -27.87
N ARG A 209 16.24 31.10 -26.66
CA ARG A 209 17.47 30.71 -25.94
C ARG A 209 17.41 29.30 -25.31
N ARG A 210 16.41 28.48 -25.66
CA ARG A 210 16.25 27.12 -25.13
C ARG A 210 15.90 26.15 -26.24
N HIS A 211 16.54 24.98 -26.21
CA HIS A 211 16.23 23.86 -27.08
C HIS A 211 15.34 22.89 -26.29
N GLU A 212 14.19 22.56 -26.85
CA GLU A 212 13.25 21.57 -26.31
C GLU A 212 13.22 20.39 -27.27
N LEU A 213 13.63 19.22 -26.79
CA LEU A 213 13.52 17.96 -27.51
C LEU A 213 12.20 17.30 -27.12
N PHE A 214 11.46 16.84 -28.11
CA PHE A 214 10.32 15.96 -27.92
C PHE A 214 10.65 14.60 -28.50
N GLY A 215 10.33 13.53 -27.79
CA GLY A 215 10.75 12.20 -28.20
C GLY A 215 10.40 11.10 -27.21
N GLN A 216 10.86 9.91 -27.53
CA GLN A 216 10.61 8.68 -26.76
C GLN A 216 11.76 8.41 -25.80
N LEU A 217 11.49 8.43 -24.51
CA LEU A 217 12.39 8.01 -23.44
C LEU A 217 12.24 6.51 -23.21
N HIS A 218 13.34 5.76 -23.29
CA HIS A 218 13.37 4.31 -23.12
C HIS A 218 13.58 3.99 -21.63
N ILE A 219 12.59 3.36 -21.00
CA ILE A 219 12.59 2.99 -19.57
C ILE A 219 12.51 1.46 -19.42
N SER A 220 12.50 0.97 -18.17
CA SER A 220 12.53 -0.47 -17.89
C SER A 220 11.38 -1.28 -18.51
N GLY A 221 11.68 -2.55 -18.80
CA GLY A 221 10.71 -3.51 -19.35
C GLY A 221 10.30 -3.29 -20.80
N GLY A 222 11.09 -2.53 -21.58
CA GLY A 222 10.77 -2.20 -22.97
C GLY A 222 9.66 -1.17 -23.13
N ASN A 223 9.35 -0.41 -22.06
CA ASN A 223 8.38 0.66 -22.11
C ASN A 223 9.01 1.95 -22.65
N GLU A 224 8.22 2.72 -23.39
CA GLU A 224 8.62 4.02 -23.93
C GLU A 224 7.68 5.12 -23.44
N LEU A 225 8.24 6.25 -23.02
CA LEU A 225 7.50 7.43 -22.57
C LEU A 225 7.74 8.60 -23.52
N ASN A 226 6.67 9.17 -24.09
CA ASN A 226 6.77 10.40 -24.87
C ASN A 226 6.92 11.60 -23.94
N VAL A 227 8.08 12.26 -23.97
CA VAL A 227 8.40 13.36 -23.05
C VAL A 227 8.96 14.58 -23.78
N TYR A 228 8.81 15.74 -23.15
CA TYR A 228 9.53 16.96 -23.50
C TYR A 228 10.75 17.11 -22.59
N LYS A 229 11.95 17.13 -23.17
CA LYS A 229 13.21 17.40 -22.48
C LYS A 229 13.68 18.82 -22.83
N VAL A 230 13.76 19.67 -21.83
CA VAL A 230 14.47 20.95 -21.96
C VAL A 230 15.96 20.67 -21.86
N VAL A 231 16.73 20.99 -22.90
CA VAL A 231 18.18 20.82 -22.92
C VAL A 231 18.82 21.92 -22.07
N LYS A 232 19.08 21.59 -20.81
CA LYS A 232 19.87 22.42 -19.87
C LYS A 232 21.19 21.76 -19.48
N GLU A 233 21.19 20.43 -19.44
CA GLU A 233 22.39 19.62 -19.19
C GLU A 233 22.94 19.03 -20.49
N GLU A 234 24.06 18.31 -20.37
CA GLU A 234 24.71 17.60 -21.46
C GLU A 234 23.81 16.50 -22.03
N VAL A 235 23.74 16.44 -23.36
CA VAL A 235 23.15 15.34 -24.13
C VAL A 235 24.30 14.54 -24.70
N TYR A 236 24.35 13.23 -24.47
CA TYR A 236 25.48 12.40 -24.87
C TYR A 236 25.18 11.59 -26.12
N ALA A 237 26.21 11.40 -26.94
CA ALA A 237 26.19 10.40 -28.00
C ALA A 237 26.19 8.99 -27.40
N ILE A 238 25.44 8.07 -28.01
CA ILE A 238 25.49 6.65 -27.65
C ILE A 238 26.58 5.99 -28.48
N GLU A 239 27.59 5.45 -27.81
CA GLU A 239 28.72 4.77 -28.45
C GLU A 239 28.40 3.30 -28.70
N ALA A 240 28.78 2.80 -29.87
CA ALA A 240 28.68 1.38 -30.19
C ALA A 240 29.97 0.65 -29.76
N PRO A 241 29.88 -0.61 -29.30
CA PRO A 241 31.07 -1.41 -29.01
C PRO A 241 31.89 -1.63 -30.29
N LYS A 242 33.21 -1.40 -30.19
CA LYS A 242 34.19 -1.75 -31.22
C LYS A 242 34.87 -3.06 -30.84
N LEU A 243 35.22 -3.88 -31.83
CA LEU A 243 36.02 -5.08 -31.61
C LEU A 243 37.37 -4.70 -31.00
N LEU A 244 37.87 -5.52 -30.07
CA LEU A 244 39.16 -5.28 -29.42
C LEU A 244 40.31 -5.11 -30.44
N THR A 245 40.25 -5.84 -31.55
CA THR A 245 41.23 -5.77 -32.65
C THR A 245 41.19 -4.46 -33.45
N GLU A 246 40.10 -3.71 -33.36
CA GLU A 246 39.87 -2.47 -34.11
C GLU A 246 40.05 -1.22 -33.25
N ARG A 247 40.35 -1.38 -31.95
CA ARG A 247 40.54 -0.25 -31.03
C ARG A 247 41.87 0.45 -31.30
N THR A 248 41.82 1.77 -31.45
CA THR A 248 43.01 2.63 -31.50
C THR A 248 43.56 2.92 -30.11
N ALA A 249 44.77 3.50 -30.02
CA ALA A 249 45.33 3.95 -28.74
C ALA A 249 44.45 5.01 -28.04
N GLU A 250 43.71 5.81 -28.81
CA GLU A 250 42.73 6.75 -28.27
C GLU A 250 41.52 6.02 -27.70
N ASP A 251 40.98 5.03 -28.43
CA ASP A 251 39.89 4.18 -27.94
C ASP A 251 40.28 3.52 -26.61
N GLU A 252 41.52 3.05 -26.50
CA GLU A 252 42.06 2.44 -25.29
C GLU A 252 42.16 3.39 -24.09
N GLU A 253 42.52 4.65 -24.33
CA GLU A 253 42.54 5.65 -23.28
C GLU A 253 41.12 6.00 -22.80
N PHE A 254 40.14 6.05 -23.70
CA PHE A 254 38.73 6.30 -23.35
C PHE A 254 38.09 5.18 -22.53
N MET A 255 38.55 3.94 -22.69
CA MET A 255 38.07 2.82 -21.89
C MET A 255 38.64 2.83 -20.46
N LYS A 256 39.54 3.76 -20.12
CA LYS A 256 40.00 3.93 -18.73
C LYS A 256 39.05 4.81 -17.94
N SER A 257 38.76 4.39 -16.71
CA SER A 257 37.92 5.17 -15.81
C SER A 257 38.60 6.47 -15.37
N ASN A 258 37.99 7.61 -15.69
CA ASN A 258 38.39 8.92 -15.17
C ASN A 258 37.86 9.23 -13.73
N LYS A 259 37.16 8.26 -13.12
CA LYS A 259 36.51 8.35 -11.78
C LYS A 259 35.47 9.47 -11.64
N LYS A 260 35.06 10.13 -12.72
CA LYS A 260 33.98 11.10 -12.71
C LYS A 260 32.66 10.37 -12.98
N ILE A 261 31.72 10.53 -12.07
CA ILE A 261 30.37 9.97 -12.17
C ILE A 261 29.44 11.08 -12.65
N ARG A 262 28.52 10.74 -13.54
CA ARG A 262 27.51 11.67 -14.01
C ARG A 262 26.59 12.10 -12.86
N PRO A 263 26.07 13.34 -12.89
CA PRO A 263 25.14 13.81 -11.89
C PRO A 263 23.90 12.90 -11.74
N MET A 264 23.51 12.65 -10.49
CA MET A 264 22.33 11.87 -10.11
C MET A 264 21.52 12.63 -9.05
N PRO A 265 20.24 12.28 -8.82
CA PRO A 265 19.46 12.83 -7.72
C PRO A 265 20.15 12.53 -6.39
N PRO A 266 20.25 13.51 -5.46
CA PRO A 266 20.82 13.25 -4.16
C PRO A 266 19.90 12.31 -3.36
N ASN A 267 20.49 11.45 -2.52
CA ASN A 267 19.78 10.62 -1.57
C ASN A 267 19.12 11.48 -0.47
N CYS A 268 19.69 12.66 -0.14
CA CYS A 268 19.14 13.59 0.83
C CYS A 268 18.98 15.02 0.26
N ASP A 269 17.74 15.52 0.21
CA ASP A 269 17.44 16.88 -0.27
C ASP A 269 18.00 18.00 0.63
N ASP A 270 18.10 17.76 1.95
CA ASP A 270 18.49 18.79 2.92
C ASP A 270 19.99 19.11 2.87
N CYS A 271 20.82 18.09 2.71
CA CYS A 271 22.27 18.25 2.62
C CYS A 271 22.82 18.12 1.20
N ARG A 272 22.02 17.61 0.25
CA ARG A 272 22.44 17.28 -1.12
C ARG A 272 23.67 16.37 -1.16
N ASP A 273 23.69 15.41 -0.23
CA ASP A 273 24.77 14.45 0.00
C ASP A 273 26.16 15.07 0.22
N ASP A 274 26.24 16.33 0.65
CA ASP A 274 27.52 16.95 1.02
C ASP A 274 28.09 16.22 2.26
N PRO A 275 29.24 15.54 2.14
CA PRO A 275 29.81 14.77 3.23
C PRO A 275 30.29 15.66 4.39
N ASN A 276 30.55 16.95 4.14
CA ASN A 276 31.03 17.90 5.14
C ASN A 276 29.89 18.64 5.85
N LYS A 277 28.65 18.46 5.40
CA LYS A 277 27.48 19.16 5.96
C LYS A 277 26.75 18.28 6.96
N GLU A 278 26.75 18.71 8.22
CA GLU A 278 25.93 18.12 9.28
C GLU A 278 24.44 18.11 8.88
N CYS A 279 23.77 16.97 9.05
CA CYS A 279 22.39 16.79 8.64
C CYS A 279 21.68 15.75 9.52
N GLN A 280 20.60 16.15 10.16
CA GLN A 280 19.78 15.24 10.99
C GLN A 280 18.91 14.30 10.15
N SER A 281 18.72 14.58 8.86
CA SER A 281 17.86 13.79 7.97
C SER A 281 18.57 12.56 7.40
N CYS A 282 19.90 12.62 7.22
CA CYS A 282 20.72 11.52 6.70
C CYS A 282 21.97 11.23 7.56
N GLY A 283 21.97 11.75 8.79
CA GLY A 283 23.01 11.54 9.80
C GLY A 283 22.37 11.28 11.15
N CYS A 284 23.19 11.29 12.21
CA CYS A 284 22.70 11.03 13.56
C CYS A 284 21.66 12.06 14.01
N ALA A 285 20.50 11.61 14.47
CA ALA A 285 19.42 12.49 14.94
C ALA A 285 19.80 13.33 16.17
N ILE A 286 20.91 13.01 16.85
CA ILE A 286 21.39 13.72 18.03
C ILE A 286 22.45 14.76 17.66
N CYS A 287 23.56 14.34 17.02
CA CYS A 287 24.67 15.25 16.70
C CYS A 287 24.68 15.75 15.24
N ALA A 288 23.79 15.26 14.37
CA ALA A 288 23.77 15.52 12.94
C ALA A 288 25.02 15.07 12.16
N GLY A 289 25.96 14.38 12.82
CA GLY A 289 27.16 13.81 12.22
C GLY A 289 26.87 12.60 11.33
N LYS A 290 27.71 12.40 10.32
CA LYS A 290 27.63 11.32 9.32
C LYS A 290 28.82 10.35 9.39
N GLU A 291 29.77 10.63 10.27
CA GLU A 291 30.92 9.79 10.57
C GLU A 291 30.49 8.44 11.16
N GLU A 292 31.39 7.45 11.12
CA GLU A 292 31.16 6.13 11.75
C GLU A 292 29.89 5.41 11.26
N GLU A 293 29.65 5.43 9.93
CA GLU A 293 28.51 4.80 9.24
C GLU A 293 28.23 3.35 9.68
N HIS A 294 29.27 2.58 9.95
CA HIS A 294 29.18 1.19 10.40
C HIS A 294 28.67 1.01 11.85
N THR A 295 28.52 2.09 12.61
CA THR A 295 27.97 2.10 13.98
C THR A 295 26.70 2.94 14.13
N LEU A 296 26.19 3.48 13.01
CA LEU A 296 24.92 4.20 12.97
C LEU A 296 23.77 3.18 13.02
N LEU A 297 22.96 3.28 14.06
CA LEU A 297 21.77 2.45 14.26
C LEU A 297 20.55 3.16 13.68
N ILE A 298 19.76 2.45 12.88
CA ILE A 298 18.51 2.94 12.32
C ILE A 298 17.36 2.41 13.18
N CYS A 299 16.47 3.31 13.64
CA CYS A 299 15.29 2.92 14.40
C CYS A 299 14.21 2.34 13.49
N ASP A 300 13.73 1.12 13.77
CA ASP A 300 12.71 0.45 12.94
C ASP A 300 11.30 1.08 12.99
N GLU A 301 11.08 2.07 13.87
CA GLU A 301 9.80 2.79 13.94
C GLU A 301 9.84 4.16 13.26
N CYS A 302 10.94 4.91 13.39
CA CYS A 302 11.01 6.28 12.88
C CYS A 302 12.08 6.51 11.80
N ASP A 303 12.81 5.47 11.41
CA ASP A 303 13.86 5.47 10.38
C ASP A 303 15.02 6.45 10.62
N TYR A 304 15.07 7.12 11.79
CA TYR A 304 16.17 8.00 12.14
C TYR A 304 17.40 7.21 12.58
N MET A 305 18.56 7.75 12.21
CA MET A 305 19.87 7.17 12.49
C MET A 305 20.42 7.72 13.81
N TYR A 306 21.17 6.90 14.55
CA TYR A 306 21.79 7.28 15.83
C TYR A 306 23.17 6.66 15.95
N HIS A 307 24.17 7.46 16.33
CA HIS A 307 25.42 6.85 16.81
C HIS A 307 25.18 6.16 18.14
N MET A 308 25.77 4.98 18.31
CA MET A 308 25.78 4.26 19.57
C MET A 308 26.29 5.11 20.75
N LYS A 309 27.33 5.92 20.52
CA LYS A 309 27.91 6.84 21.52
C LYS A 309 27.01 8.03 21.90
N CYS A 310 26.10 8.42 21.02
CA CYS A 310 25.19 9.55 21.24
C CYS A 310 23.94 9.16 22.03
N LEU A 311 23.66 7.85 22.16
CA LEU A 311 22.55 7.35 22.95
C LEU A 311 22.80 7.55 24.46
N SER A 312 21.72 7.55 25.24
CA SER A 312 21.79 7.65 26.71
C SER A 312 20.95 6.54 27.34
N PRO A 313 21.58 5.54 28.01
CA PRO A 313 23.03 5.34 28.10
C PRO A 313 23.67 5.00 26.74
N PRO A 314 24.96 5.32 26.50
CA PRO A 314 25.66 4.94 25.29
C PRO A 314 25.71 3.42 25.12
N LEU A 315 25.52 2.93 23.90
CA LEU A 315 25.70 1.51 23.60
C LEU A 315 27.17 1.21 23.33
N LEU A 316 27.67 0.12 23.91
CA LEU A 316 29.06 -0.32 23.76
C LEU A 316 29.24 -1.24 22.54
N GLU A 317 28.19 -1.95 22.14
CA GLU A 317 28.18 -2.91 21.04
C GLU A 317 26.91 -2.77 20.20
N VAL A 318 27.01 -3.08 18.91
CA VAL A 318 25.85 -3.08 18.00
C VAL A 318 24.84 -4.10 18.51
N PRO A 319 23.57 -3.72 18.73
CA PRO A 319 22.53 -4.63 19.18
C PRO A 319 22.46 -5.88 18.28
N GLN A 320 22.48 -7.07 18.89
CA GLN A 320 22.38 -8.34 18.18
C GLN A 320 20.93 -8.71 17.82
N GLU A 321 19.96 -7.93 18.29
CA GLU A 321 18.55 -8.12 18.00
C GLU A 321 18.23 -7.71 16.56
N THR A 322 17.30 -8.40 15.91
CA THR A 322 16.92 -8.12 14.52
C THR A 322 16.22 -6.78 14.35
N HIS A 323 15.69 -6.23 15.45
CA HIS A 323 15.01 -4.95 15.47
C HIS A 323 15.60 -4.10 16.60
N TRP A 324 15.78 -2.81 16.34
CA TRP A 324 16.24 -1.85 17.32
C TRP A 324 15.37 -0.60 17.28
N TYR A 325 14.93 -0.17 18.47
CA TYR A 325 14.13 1.04 18.64
C TYR A 325 14.92 2.08 19.44
N CYS A 326 14.91 3.33 18.98
CA CYS A 326 15.57 4.41 19.68
C CYS A 326 14.89 4.67 21.05
N PRO A 327 15.54 5.35 22.00
CA PRO A 327 14.98 5.60 23.34
C PRO A 327 13.64 6.35 23.35
N GLU A 328 13.29 7.03 22.25
CA GLU A 328 12.00 7.71 22.09
C GLU A 328 10.90 6.82 21.51
N CYS A 329 11.27 5.71 20.86
CA CYS A 329 10.39 4.72 20.24
C CYS A 329 10.23 3.46 21.10
N LYS A 330 11.23 3.17 21.94
CA LYS A 330 11.24 2.01 22.83
C LYS A 330 10.19 2.19 23.93
N ASN A 331 9.14 1.37 23.88
CA ASN A 331 8.16 1.28 24.96
C ASN A 331 8.77 0.56 26.17
N ASP A 332 8.62 1.12 27.36
CA ASP A 332 9.15 0.54 28.60
C ASP A 332 8.30 -0.68 29.00
N GLU A 333 8.89 -1.88 29.02
CA GLU A 333 8.18 -3.17 29.20
C GLU A 333 7.50 -3.33 30.57
N ASN A 334 7.76 -2.41 31.51
CA ASN A 334 7.22 -2.44 32.87
C ASN A 334 6.00 -1.52 33.11
N GLU A 335 5.56 -0.71 32.13
CA GLU A 335 4.40 0.17 32.31
C GLU A 335 3.10 -0.51 31.84
N ILE A 336 2.48 -1.30 32.72
CA ILE A 336 1.16 -1.92 32.49
C ILE A 336 0.10 -0.81 32.44
N VAL A 337 -0.30 -0.40 31.23
CA VAL A 337 -1.40 0.55 31.03
C VAL A 337 -2.73 -0.14 31.37
N LYS A 338 -3.40 0.31 32.44
CA LYS A 338 -4.75 -0.16 32.77
C LYS A 338 -5.75 0.39 31.76
N ALA A 339 -6.80 -0.39 31.48
CA ALA A 339 -7.86 -0.01 30.55
C ALA A 339 -8.49 1.34 30.94
N GLY A 340 -8.28 2.36 30.11
CA GLY A 340 -8.80 3.72 30.31
C GLY A 340 -7.74 4.81 30.44
N ASP A 341 -6.48 4.48 30.69
CA ASP A 341 -5.40 5.46 30.69
C ASP A 341 -4.80 5.65 29.30
N LYS A 342 -4.54 6.91 28.93
CA LYS A 342 -3.85 7.25 27.68
C LYS A 342 -2.37 6.84 27.80
N PRO A 343 -1.78 6.19 26.78
CA PRO A 343 -0.34 5.93 26.78
C PRO A 343 0.42 7.26 26.92
N LYS A 344 1.59 7.24 27.59
CA LYS A 344 2.47 8.41 27.71
C LYS A 344 2.72 8.98 26.31
N GLU A 345 2.35 10.25 26.11
CA GLU A 345 2.74 10.98 24.91
C GLU A 345 4.26 11.09 24.86
N ASN A 346 4.86 10.50 23.82
CA ASN A 346 6.28 10.67 23.52
C ASN A 346 6.65 12.16 23.43
N ARG A 347 7.77 12.52 24.07
CA ARG A 347 8.30 13.90 24.16
C ARG A 347 8.52 14.58 22.81
N ARG A 348 8.50 13.85 21.69
CA ARG A 348 8.57 14.38 20.32
C ARG A 348 7.44 15.31 19.91
N ARG A 349 6.28 15.30 20.59
CA ARG A 349 5.26 16.36 20.38
C ARG A 349 5.72 17.75 20.86
N ARG A 350 6.80 17.88 21.63
CA ARG A 350 7.29 19.18 22.15
C ARG A 350 8.40 19.84 21.32
N LEU A 351 9.29 19.11 20.63
CA LEU A 351 10.46 19.73 19.99
C LEU A 351 10.27 20.14 18.52
N MET A 352 9.16 19.77 17.88
CA MET A 352 8.76 20.32 16.57
C MET A 352 7.93 21.62 16.70
N ILE A 353 8.07 22.36 17.81
CA ILE A 353 7.47 23.69 17.97
C ILE A 353 8.52 24.66 18.50
N THR A 354 9.43 25.08 17.61
CA THR A 354 9.98 26.45 17.55
C THR A 354 10.48 26.63 16.11
N SER A 355 10.03 27.55 15.27
CA SER A 355 9.23 28.75 15.48
C SER A 355 8.81 29.27 14.11
N LYS A 356 7.53 29.10 13.77
CA LYS A 356 6.68 30.06 13.04
C LYS A 356 5.27 29.49 13.05
N LYS A 357 4.35 30.22 13.68
CA LYS A 357 2.94 29.86 13.92
C LYS A 357 2.33 29.08 12.74
N THR A 358 2.18 27.76 12.86
CA THR A 358 1.34 26.96 11.96
C THR A 358 0.68 25.82 12.72
N ARG A 359 -0.59 25.57 12.40
CA ARG A 359 -1.49 24.61 13.07
C ARG A 359 -0.94 23.18 13.00
N ASN A 360 -0.98 22.47 14.12
CA ASN A 360 -0.54 21.07 14.26
C ASN A 360 -1.40 20.13 13.40
N TRP A 361 -0.87 19.67 12.25
CA TRP A 361 -1.60 18.87 11.24
C TRP A 361 -1.30 17.36 11.34
N GLY A 362 -0.26 16.96 12.08
CA GLY A 362 0.39 15.64 11.96
C GLY A 362 -0.21 14.48 12.77
N ASN A 363 -1.33 14.67 13.46
CA ASN A 363 -2.03 13.59 14.17
C ASN A 363 -3.50 13.45 13.76
N GLY A 364 -3.88 14.08 12.64
CA GLY A 364 -5.23 14.06 12.12
C GLY A 364 -5.32 13.39 10.77
N MET A 365 -6.54 13.07 10.34
CA MET A 365 -6.83 12.41 9.06
C MET A 365 -6.59 13.27 7.82
N ALA A 366 -5.90 14.41 7.94
CA ALA A 366 -5.75 15.37 6.86
C ALA A 366 -4.69 14.99 5.81
N CYS A 367 -3.68 14.18 6.20
CA CYS A 367 -2.69 13.60 5.30
C CYS A 367 -2.67 12.06 5.33
N ALA A 368 -3.64 11.44 6.02
CA ALA A 368 -3.71 9.99 6.18
C ALA A 368 -3.94 9.30 4.82
N ARG A 369 -3.16 8.25 4.55
CA ARG A 369 -3.33 7.39 3.37
C ARG A 369 -4.41 6.32 3.64
N ARG A 370 -4.86 5.68 2.56
CA ARG A 370 -5.73 4.50 2.66
C ARG A 370 -4.92 3.33 3.22
N ASN A 371 -5.49 2.59 4.16
CA ASN A 371 -4.94 1.35 4.68
C ASN A 371 -5.32 0.15 3.79
N THR A 372 -6.44 0.24 3.08
CA THR A 372 -6.93 -0.83 2.18
C THR A 372 -7.54 -0.25 0.91
N ILE A 373 -7.75 -1.09 -0.11
CA ILE A 373 -8.40 -0.70 -1.36
C ILE A 373 -9.55 -1.68 -1.63
N CYS A 374 -10.70 -1.17 -2.06
CA CYS A 374 -11.80 -2.01 -2.50
C CYS A 374 -11.43 -2.74 -3.81
N THR A 375 -11.26 -4.06 -3.69
CA THR A 375 -11.00 -5.01 -4.78
C THR A 375 -12.23 -5.85 -5.15
N ILE A 376 -13.37 -5.66 -4.46
CA ILE A 376 -14.62 -6.40 -4.70
C ILE A 376 -15.20 -6.04 -6.08
N VAL A 377 -15.05 -4.79 -6.48
CA VAL A 377 -15.51 -4.24 -7.77
C VAL A 377 -14.44 -3.29 -8.34
N PRO A 378 -14.37 -3.12 -9.67
CA PRO A 378 -13.40 -2.23 -10.31
C PRO A 378 -13.66 -0.75 -9.97
N GLU A 379 -12.72 0.12 -10.33
CA GLU A 379 -12.82 1.55 -10.03
C GLU A 379 -13.99 2.25 -10.70
N ASN A 380 -14.32 1.84 -11.92
CA ASN A 380 -15.42 2.36 -12.74
C ASN A 380 -16.75 1.64 -12.51
N HIS A 381 -16.91 0.91 -11.39
CA HIS A 381 -18.13 0.20 -11.06
C HIS A 381 -19.33 1.14 -10.90
N ILE A 382 -20.43 0.80 -11.60
CA ILE A 382 -21.70 1.53 -11.60
C ILE A 382 -22.71 0.79 -10.71
N GLY A 383 -23.43 1.53 -9.86
CA GLY A 383 -24.42 0.97 -8.93
C GLY A 383 -23.88 0.69 -7.51
N PRO A 384 -24.61 -0.05 -6.67
CA PRO A 384 -24.24 -0.32 -5.27
C PRO A 384 -22.92 -1.10 -5.15
N ILE A 385 -22.21 -0.91 -4.03
CA ILE A 385 -21.02 -1.72 -3.71
C ILE A 385 -21.47 -3.00 -2.97
N PRO A 386 -21.10 -4.20 -3.44
CA PRO A 386 -21.45 -5.43 -2.75
C PRO A 386 -20.89 -5.45 -1.32
N GLY A 387 -21.74 -5.80 -0.35
CA GLY A 387 -21.38 -5.80 1.07
C GLY A 387 -21.44 -4.44 1.77
N VAL A 388 -21.91 -3.37 1.10
CA VAL A 388 -22.10 -2.06 1.72
C VAL A 388 -23.57 -1.64 1.63
N ASP A 389 -24.30 -1.73 2.74
CA ASP A 389 -25.73 -1.39 2.80
C ASP A 389 -25.97 0.13 2.94
N VAL A 390 -27.13 0.57 2.45
CA VAL A 390 -27.66 1.91 2.72
C VAL A 390 -27.79 2.13 4.23
N GLY A 391 -27.28 3.26 4.70
CA GLY A 391 -27.18 3.60 6.12
C GLY A 391 -25.80 3.32 6.74
N THR A 392 -24.88 2.64 6.04
CA THR A 392 -23.50 2.47 6.53
C THR A 392 -22.83 3.83 6.73
N THR A 393 -22.14 4.00 7.86
CA THR A 393 -21.45 5.25 8.21
C THR A 393 -19.94 5.08 8.37
N TRP A 394 -19.20 6.14 8.03
CA TRP A 394 -17.75 6.25 8.22
C TRP A 394 -17.39 7.61 8.80
N GLU A 395 -16.49 7.63 9.78
CA GLU A 395 -16.04 8.87 10.41
C GLU A 395 -15.32 9.79 9.40
N TYR A 396 -14.44 9.21 8.59
CA TYR A 396 -13.61 9.94 7.63
C TYR A 396 -13.87 9.55 6.18
N ARG A 397 -13.58 10.48 5.26
CA ARG A 397 -13.66 10.27 3.79
C ARG A 397 -12.79 9.10 3.32
N THR A 398 -11.67 8.84 4.00
CA THR A 398 -10.79 7.70 3.72
C THR A 398 -11.54 6.37 3.87
N GLY A 399 -12.36 6.19 4.92
CA GLY A 399 -13.16 4.97 5.07
C GLY A 399 -14.20 4.77 3.96
N VAL A 400 -14.79 5.85 3.45
CA VAL A 400 -15.71 5.82 2.30
C VAL A 400 -14.97 5.40 1.01
N SER A 401 -13.70 5.80 0.89
CA SER A 401 -12.82 5.45 -0.23
C SER A 401 -12.36 4.00 -0.18
N GLU A 402 -11.93 3.53 0.99
CA GLU A 402 -11.54 2.14 1.26
C GLU A 402 -12.70 1.17 0.99
N ALA A 403 -13.93 1.55 1.34
CA ALA A 403 -15.13 0.80 1.03
C ALA A 403 -15.51 0.82 -0.46
N GLY A 404 -14.87 1.64 -1.29
CA GLY A 404 -15.16 1.76 -2.74
C GLY A 404 -16.43 2.55 -3.09
N VAL A 405 -17.21 2.99 -2.09
CA VAL A 405 -18.45 3.77 -2.30
C VAL A 405 -18.13 5.09 -2.98
N HIS A 406 -17.12 5.80 -2.49
CA HIS A 406 -16.61 7.02 -3.09
C HIS A 406 -15.09 7.12 -2.95
N ARG A 407 -14.39 6.73 -4.03
CA ARG A 407 -12.93 6.54 -4.06
C ARG A 407 -12.11 7.83 -3.88
N PRO A 408 -12.52 9.02 -4.38
CA PRO A 408 -11.78 10.25 -4.12
C PRO A 408 -11.80 10.62 -2.63
N SER A 409 -10.62 10.95 -2.08
CA SER A 409 -10.47 11.37 -0.68
C SER A 409 -10.96 12.81 -0.43
N VAL A 410 -10.93 13.66 -1.47
CA VAL A 410 -11.29 15.09 -1.37
C VAL A 410 -12.44 15.47 -2.29
N ALA A 411 -12.33 15.19 -3.60
CA ALA A 411 -13.28 15.64 -4.61
C ALA A 411 -14.73 15.24 -4.26
N GLY A 412 -15.70 16.08 -4.61
CA GLY A 412 -17.12 15.79 -4.37
C GLY A 412 -17.72 14.80 -5.36
N ILE A 413 -17.13 14.67 -6.55
CA ILE A 413 -17.61 13.80 -7.63
C ILE A 413 -16.51 12.77 -7.95
N HIS A 414 -16.91 11.52 -8.12
CA HIS A 414 -16.08 10.44 -8.65
C HIS A 414 -16.61 10.05 -10.02
N GLY A 415 -15.82 10.23 -11.07
CA GLY A 415 -16.26 9.95 -12.43
C GLY A 415 -15.16 10.13 -13.47
N ARG A 416 -15.45 9.71 -14.69
CA ARG A 416 -14.61 9.92 -15.87
C ARG A 416 -15.43 10.63 -16.94
N SER A 417 -14.89 11.70 -17.52
CA SER A 417 -15.62 12.54 -18.48
C SER A 417 -16.06 11.81 -19.77
N LYS A 418 -15.37 10.72 -20.13
CA LYS A 418 -15.71 9.86 -21.27
C LYS A 418 -16.76 8.78 -20.93
N GLU A 419 -16.96 8.49 -19.65
CA GLU A 419 -17.88 7.47 -19.17
C GLU A 419 -19.06 8.14 -18.45
N CYS A 420 -19.06 8.17 -17.12
CA CYS A 420 -20.07 8.80 -16.29
C CYS A 420 -19.49 9.13 -14.90
N ALA A 421 -20.31 9.70 -14.01
CA ALA A 421 -20.05 9.76 -12.59
C ALA A 421 -20.57 8.50 -11.88
N PHE A 422 -19.71 7.89 -11.07
CA PHE A 422 -20.01 6.68 -10.30
C PHE A 422 -20.60 7.01 -8.92
N SER A 423 -20.12 8.09 -8.30
CA SER A 423 -20.59 8.50 -6.98
C SER A 423 -20.31 9.96 -6.64
N ILE A 424 -21.07 10.51 -5.71
CA ILE A 424 -20.89 11.87 -5.18
C ILE A 424 -20.94 11.92 -3.65
N VAL A 425 -20.32 12.95 -3.08
CA VAL A 425 -20.40 13.30 -1.66
C VAL A 425 -21.03 14.67 -1.49
N PHE A 426 -22.16 14.71 -0.81
CA PHE A 426 -22.89 15.94 -0.54
C PHE A 426 -22.47 16.52 0.82
N SER A 427 -21.66 17.59 0.79
CA SER A 427 -21.05 18.21 1.98
C SER A 427 -21.46 19.66 2.23
N GLY A 428 -22.32 20.26 1.40
CA GLY A 428 -22.78 21.65 1.54
C GLY A 428 -21.70 22.68 1.22
N GLY A 429 -20.86 22.39 0.22
CA GLY A 429 -19.69 23.19 -0.11
C GLY A 429 -19.95 24.31 -1.11
N TYR A 430 -21.15 24.42 -1.67
CA TYR A 430 -21.51 25.38 -2.72
C TYR A 430 -22.84 26.05 -2.40
N GLU A 431 -22.97 27.31 -2.79
CA GLU A 431 -24.18 28.10 -2.61
C GLU A 431 -25.28 27.61 -3.57
N GLY A 432 -26.53 27.63 -3.10
CA GLY A 432 -27.68 27.15 -3.86
C GLY A 432 -27.75 25.62 -3.98
N ASP A 433 -27.02 24.87 -3.14
CA ASP A 433 -27.29 23.46 -2.89
C ASP A 433 -28.58 23.35 -2.03
N TYR A 434 -29.51 22.48 -2.43
CA TYR A 434 -30.77 22.25 -1.72
C TYR A 434 -31.00 20.75 -1.54
N ASP A 435 -31.36 20.30 -0.33
CA ASP A 435 -31.51 18.87 -0.03
C ASP A 435 -32.87 18.55 0.60
N ASN A 436 -33.71 17.83 -0.16
CA ASN A 436 -34.99 17.30 0.29
C ASN A 436 -34.96 15.77 0.55
N GLY A 437 -33.76 15.20 0.72
CA GLY A 437 -33.59 13.77 0.98
C GLY A 437 -33.73 12.94 -0.30
N ASP A 438 -34.95 12.72 -0.77
CA ASP A 438 -35.21 11.91 -1.97
C ASP A 438 -34.92 12.66 -3.27
N GLU A 439 -34.91 13.98 -3.23
CA GLU A 439 -34.49 14.84 -4.34
C GLU A 439 -33.62 15.98 -3.82
N PHE A 440 -32.57 16.32 -4.56
CA PHE A 440 -31.69 17.43 -4.20
C PHE A 440 -31.06 18.10 -5.43
N ILE A 441 -30.66 19.36 -5.25
CA ILE A 441 -29.89 20.13 -6.21
C ILE A 441 -28.44 20.13 -5.74
N TYR A 442 -27.56 19.61 -6.60
CA TYR A 442 -26.13 19.50 -6.37
C TYR A 442 -25.38 20.44 -7.31
N SER A 443 -24.40 21.16 -6.79
CA SER A 443 -23.53 22.02 -7.60
C SER A 443 -22.29 21.28 -8.10
N GLY A 444 -21.92 21.56 -9.34
CA GLY A 444 -20.69 21.09 -9.97
C GLY A 444 -19.44 21.54 -9.23
N SER A 445 -18.32 20.94 -9.61
CA SER A 445 -16.99 21.28 -9.10
C SER A 445 -16.29 22.32 -9.97
N GLY A 446 -15.25 22.96 -9.43
CA GLY A 446 -14.45 23.96 -10.15
C GLY A 446 -14.96 25.39 -9.97
N GLY A 447 -14.54 26.27 -10.87
CA GLY A 447 -14.83 27.71 -10.81
C GLY A 447 -14.20 28.44 -9.62
N ARG A 448 -13.13 27.86 -9.07
CA ARG A 448 -12.41 28.32 -7.88
C ARG A 448 -10.93 28.45 -8.20
N ASP A 449 -10.30 29.49 -7.67
CA ASP A 449 -8.85 29.59 -7.64
C ASP A 449 -8.29 28.70 -6.51
N LEU A 450 -7.49 27.71 -6.89
CA LEU A 450 -6.85 26.75 -5.98
C LEU A 450 -5.33 26.91 -5.93
N GLU A 451 -4.80 28.05 -6.40
CA GLU A 451 -3.39 28.38 -6.24
C GLU A 451 -2.94 28.33 -4.78
N GLY A 452 -1.67 27.99 -4.56
CA GLY A 452 -1.11 27.78 -3.23
C GLY A 452 -1.53 26.47 -2.57
N ASN A 453 -1.74 25.40 -3.35
CA ASN A 453 -2.05 24.05 -2.87
C ASN A 453 -3.35 23.98 -2.04
N LYS A 454 -4.33 24.82 -2.34
CA LYS A 454 -5.65 24.77 -1.71
C LYS A 454 -6.45 23.58 -2.22
N ARG A 455 -7.44 23.13 -1.44
CA ARG A 455 -8.40 22.08 -1.83
C ARG A 455 -9.81 22.62 -2.04
N THR A 456 -10.12 23.74 -1.42
CA THR A 456 -11.40 24.46 -1.52
C THR A 456 -11.13 25.95 -1.47
N ASN A 457 -11.95 26.74 -2.16
CA ASN A 457 -11.95 28.20 -2.08
C ASN A 457 -13.36 28.72 -2.39
N VAL A 458 -13.59 30.02 -2.26
CA VAL A 458 -14.80 30.68 -2.78
C VAL A 458 -14.80 30.68 -4.30
N GLN A 459 -15.99 30.83 -4.88
CA GLN A 459 -16.15 30.93 -6.32
C GLN A 459 -15.43 32.19 -6.84
N SER A 460 -14.72 32.07 -7.97
CA SER A 460 -13.95 33.19 -8.54
C SER A 460 -13.95 33.24 -10.06
N LYS A 461 -14.58 32.25 -10.72
CA LYS A 461 -14.74 32.17 -12.19
C LYS A 461 -15.88 31.21 -12.53
N ASP A 462 -16.33 31.26 -13.77
CA ASP A 462 -17.37 30.34 -14.25
C ASP A 462 -16.94 28.87 -14.15
N GLN A 463 -17.91 28.01 -13.84
CA GLN A 463 -17.76 26.58 -13.96
C GLN A 463 -17.95 26.16 -15.42
N GLU A 464 -17.13 25.21 -15.86
CA GLU A 464 -17.23 24.63 -17.19
C GLU A 464 -17.86 23.23 -17.10
N LEU A 465 -18.62 22.85 -18.14
CA LEU A 465 -19.12 21.47 -18.29
C LEU A 465 -18.02 20.55 -18.82
N LYS A 466 -16.94 20.39 -18.04
CA LYS A 466 -15.79 19.53 -18.38
C LYS A 466 -15.41 18.64 -17.20
N GLY A 467 -14.57 17.65 -17.46
CA GLY A 467 -14.05 16.75 -16.42
C GLY A 467 -15.18 16.06 -15.64
N LEU A 468 -15.23 16.28 -14.32
CA LEU A 468 -16.20 15.68 -13.41
C LEU A 468 -17.62 16.23 -13.59
N ASN A 469 -17.77 17.48 -14.04
CA ASN A 469 -19.08 18.07 -14.31
C ASN A 469 -19.72 17.38 -15.52
N LEU A 470 -18.95 17.24 -16.60
CA LEU A 470 -19.38 16.48 -17.78
C LEU A 470 -19.67 15.01 -17.45
N ALA A 471 -18.84 14.38 -16.60
CA ALA A 471 -19.07 13.01 -16.15
C ALA A 471 -20.45 12.86 -15.48
N LEU A 472 -20.83 13.79 -14.60
CA LEU A 472 -22.13 13.76 -13.92
C LEU A 472 -23.29 14.10 -14.86
N ALA A 473 -23.09 15.01 -15.83
CA ALA A 473 -24.09 15.30 -16.85
C ALA A 473 -24.43 14.06 -17.70
N ARG A 474 -23.42 13.23 -18.03
CA ARG A 474 -23.61 11.97 -18.78
C ARG A 474 -24.48 10.94 -18.06
N ASN A 475 -24.71 11.08 -16.75
CA ASN A 475 -25.66 10.22 -16.04
C ASN A 475 -27.12 10.54 -16.37
N CYS A 476 -27.41 11.74 -16.87
CA CYS A 476 -28.74 12.14 -17.31
C CYS A 476 -29.12 11.36 -18.57
N TYR A 477 -30.33 10.81 -18.62
CA TYR A 477 -30.86 10.13 -19.81
C TYR A 477 -31.37 11.15 -20.84
N ALA A 478 -30.45 11.96 -21.36
CA ALA A 478 -30.66 12.97 -22.39
C ALA A 478 -29.35 13.21 -23.15
N ASP A 479 -29.45 13.71 -24.38
CA ASP A 479 -28.27 14.12 -25.13
C ASP A 479 -27.53 15.26 -24.43
N ILE A 480 -26.20 15.20 -24.47
CA ILE A 480 -25.37 16.21 -23.82
C ILE A 480 -25.52 17.54 -24.55
N ASN A 481 -25.94 18.55 -23.79
CA ASN A 481 -25.95 19.94 -24.20
C ASN A 481 -25.07 20.77 -23.24
N GLU A 482 -24.00 21.36 -23.79
CA GLU A 482 -22.99 22.12 -23.04
C GLU A 482 -23.36 23.59 -22.80
N ILE A 483 -24.44 24.08 -23.42
CA ILE A 483 -24.83 25.49 -23.38
C ILE A 483 -25.98 25.68 -22.39
N THR A 484 -27.07 24.93 -22.54
CA THR A 484 -28.29 25.09 -21.73
C THR A 484 -28.48 23.97 -20.72
N GLY A 485 -27.66 22.92 -20.80
CA GLY A 485 -27.92 21.66 -20.13
C GLY A 485 -29.09 20.89 -20.74
N ALA A 486 -29.51 19.82 -20.07
CA ALA A 486 -30.53 18.91 -20.57
C ALA A 486 -31.39 18.32 -19.43
N GLN A 487 -32.60 17.89 -19.79
CA GLN A 487 -33.55 17.23 -18.89
C GLN A 487 -33.97 15.88 -19.49
N ALA A 488 -33.88 14.82 -18.68
CA ALA A 488 -34.29 13.49 -19.07
C ALA A 488 -35.81 13.39 -19.18
N SER A 489 -36.30 12.84 -20.29
CA SER A 489 -37.71 12.48 -20.47
C SER A 489 -38.11 11.32 -19.57
N ASP A 490 -37.24 10.30 -19.47
CA ASP A 490 -37.36 9.16 -18.57
C ASP A 490 -36.12 9.05 -17.68
N TRP A 491 -36.09 9.87 -16.62
CA TRP A 491 -34.95 9.99 -15.71
C TRP A 491 -34.54 8.66 -15.05
N ARG A 492 -35.46 7.68 -14.94
CA ARG A 492 -35.14 6.35 -14.39
C ARG A 492 -34.28 5.51 -15.32
N LYS A 493 -34.18 5.83 -16.61
CA LYS A 493 -33.20 5.19 -17.52
C LYS A 493 -31.80 5.76 -17.38
N GLY A 494 -31.61 6.82 -16.57
CA GLY A 494 -30.32 7.41 -16.29
C GLY A 494 -29.36 6.47 -15.56
N ILE A 495 -28.07 6.79 -15.65
CA ILE A 495 -27.00 5.97 -15.04
C ILE A 495 -26.97 6.24 -13.54
N PRO A 496 -26.97 5.19 -12.68
CA PRO A 496 -27.06 5.35 -11.24
C PRO A 496 -25.79 5.97 -10.63
N VAL A 497 -25.98 6.85 -9.66
CA VAL A 497 -24.95 7.54 -8.87
C VAL A 497 -25.10 7.14 -7.41
N ARG A 498 -24.04 6.63 -6.79
CA ARG A 498 -24.01 6.41 -5.32
C ARG A 498 -23.91 7.75 -4.60
N VAL A 499 -24.80 8.02 -3.65
CA VAL A 499 -24.80 9.28 -2.89
C VAL A 499 -24.38 9.06 -1.44
N VAL A 500 -23.39 9.83 -1.00
CA VAL A 500 -22.94 9.88 0.38
C VAL A 500 -23.23 11.27 0.95
N ARG A 501 -23.96 11.37 2.06
CA ARG A 501 -24.15 12.64 2.79
C ARG A 501 -23.11 12.78 3.89
N ASN A 502 -22.53 13.97 4.02
CA ASN A 502 -21.56 14.30 5.06
C ASN A 502 -22.17 15.23 6.11
N TYR A 503 -21.74 15.10 7.37
CA TYR A 503 -22.23 15.91 8.49
C TYR A 503 -22.09 17.43 8.29
N LYS A 504 -21.15 17.90 7.46
CA LYS A 504 -20.98 19.33 7.14
C LYS A 504 -22.22 19.94 6.49
N LEU A 505 -23.07 19.12 5.85
CA LEU A 505 -24.34 19.54 5.26
C LEU A 505 -25.42 19.88 6.31
N LYS A 506 -25.22 19.55 7.59
CA LYS A 506 -26.21 19.74 8.67
C LYS A 506 -26.73 21.18 8.81
N LYS A 507 -25.96 22.17 8.37
CA LYS A 507 -26.38 23.59 8.38
C LYS A 507 -27.52 23.89 7.40
N SER A 508 -27.58 23.17 6.27
CA SER A 508 -28.54 23.40 5.19
C SER A 508 -29.47 22.21 4.91
N SER A 509 -29.21 21.04 5.51
CA SER A 509 -30.01 19.84 5.35
C SER A 509 -30.30 19.14 6.67
N LYS A 510 -31.58 18.82 6.90
CA LYS A 510 -32.03 17.94 7.98
C LYS A 510 -31.72 16.45 7.74
N PHE A 511 -31.29 16.09 6.53
CA PHE A 511 -31.01 14.71 6.13
C PHE A 511 -29.55 14.33 6.31
N ALA A 512 -28.67 15.31 6.55
CA ALA A 512 -27.27 15.08 6.87
C ALA A 512 -27.12 14.20 8.13
N PRO A 513 -26.16 13.25 8.17
CA PRO A 513 -25.90 12.50 9.39
C PRO A 513 -25.38 13.42 10.50
N ALA A 514 -25.55 13.03 11.76
CA ALA A 514 -25.06 13.83 12.88
C ALA A 514 -23.53 14.02 12.84
N ASN A 515 -22.80 12.95 12.48
CA ASN A 515 -21.35 12.88 12.39
C ASN A 515 -20.91 12.10 11.14
N GLY A 516 -19.68 12.36 10.68
CA GLY A 516 -19.04 11.58 9.61
C GLY A 516 -19.76 11.62 8.25
N ASN A 517 -19.82 10.46 7.60
CA ASN A 517 -20.32 10.24 6.25
C ASN A 517 -21.31 9.07 6.30
N ARG A 518 -22.43 9.15 5.57
CA ARG A 518 -23.42 8.06 5.45
C ARG A 518 -23.75 7.78 3.99
N TYR A 519 -23.76 6.51 3.61
CA TYR A 519 -24.22 6.09 2.28
C TYR A 519 -25.75 6.04 2.25
N ASP A 520 -26.38 6.82 1.37
CA ASP A 520 -27.84 7.00 1.35
C ASP A 520 -28.53 6.29 0.16
N GLY A 521 -27.75 5.57 -0.64
CA GLY A 521 -28.24 4.74 -1.74
C GLY A 521 -27.99 5.34 -3.13
N ILE A 522 -28.81 4.88 -4.08
CA ILE A 522 -28.72 5.20 -5.50
C ILE A 522 -29.65 6.33 -5.90
N TYR A 523 -29.10 7.27 -6.67
CA TYR A 523 -29.80 8.40 -7.27
C TYR A 523 -29.51 8.46 -8.77
N LYS A 524 -30.36 9.16 -9.51
CA LYS A 524 -30.20 9.42 -10.95
C LYS A 524 -30.36 10.90 -11.24
N VAL A 525 -29.65 11.39 -12.26
CA VAL A 525 -29.72 12.79 -12.69
C VAL A 525 -30.98 12.98 -13.53
N VAL A 526 -31.89 13.82 -13.05
CA VAL A 526 -33.14 14.17 -13.72
C VAL A 526 -32.92 15.25 -14.76
N ARG A 527 -32.15 16.28 -14.40
CA ARG A 527 -31.74 17.37 -15.29
C ARG A 527 -30.48 18.03 -14.78
N TYR A 528 -29.78 18.71 -15.67
CA TYR A 528 -28.66 19.58 -15.33
C TYR A 528 -28.72 20.85 -16.16
N TYR A 529 -28.23 21.96 -15.61
CA TYR A 529 -28.33 23.29 -16.23
C TYR A 529 -27.29 24.25 -15.64
N PRO A 530 -26.80 25.25 -16.39
CA PRO A 530 -26.03 26.34 -15.82
C PRO A 530 -26.96 27.31 -15.09
N ASP A 531 -26.50 27.83 -13.96
CA ASP A 531 -27.20 28.81 -13.13
C ASP A 531 -26.20 29.85 -12.63
N THR A 532 -26.62 31.10 -12.46
CA THR A 532 -25.71 32.17 -12.04
C THR A 532 -25.83 32.37 -10.54
N ASN A 533 -24.70 32.32 -9.82
CA ASN A 533 -24.70 32.56 -8.38
C ASN A 533 -24.87 34.05 -8.04
N SER A 534 -24.99 34.36 -6.74
CA SER A 534 -25.12 35.73 -6.23
C SER A 534 -23.96 36.65 -6.62
N ASP A 535 -22.76 36.09 -6.82
CA ASP A 535 -21.56 36.80 -7.28
C ASP A 535 -21.45 36.96 -8.81
N GLY A 536 -22.41 36.46 -9.58
CA GLY A 536 -22.44 36.60 -11.04
C GLY A 536 -21.68 35.53 -11.85
N TYR A 537 -21.20 34.46 -11.21
CA TYR A 537 -20.51 33.35 -11.88
C TYR A 537 -21.44 32.20 -12.23
N ILE A 538 -21.19 31.56 -13.37
CA ILE A 538 -21.93 30.37 -13.81
C ILE A 538 -21.55 29.15 -12.96
N MET A 539 -22.56 28.45 -12.49
CA MET A 539 -22.53 27.24 -11.69
C MET A 539 -23.32 26.14 -12.38
N TRP A 540 -22.74 24.96 -12.58
CA TRP A 540 -23.50 23.84 -13.13
C TRP A 540 -24.30 23.17 -12.02
N LYS A 541 -25.63 23.15 -12.17
CA LYS A 541 -26.57 22.54 -11.22
C LYS A 541 -27.08 21.22 -11.75
N TYR A 542 -27.22 20.24 -10.86
CA TYR A 542 -27.70 18.89 -11.16
C TYR A 542 -28.84 18.56 -10.21
N VAL A 543 -30.00 18.19 -10.75
CA VAL A 543 -31.12 17.67 -9.95
C VAL A 543 -31.00 16.16 -9.89
N LEU A 544 -30.77 15.62 -8.70
CA LEU A 544 -30.69 14.19 -8.47
C LEU A 544 -31.91 13.71 -7.70
N ARG A 545 -32.47 12.59 -8.15
CA ARG A 545 -33.63 11.95 -7.51
C ARG A 545 -33.32 10.49 -7.19
N ARG A 546 -33.77 10.04 -6.01
CA ARG A 546 -33.52 8.70 -5.48
C ARG A 546 -34.26 7.65 -6.30
N ASP A 547 -33.55 6.59 -6.66
CA ASP A 547 -34.07 5.42 -7.37
C ASP A 547 -33.41 4.16 -6.78
N ASP A 548 -33.74 3.90 -5.52
CA ASP A 548 -33.17 2.80 -4.73
C ASP A 548 -34.30 2.08 -3.99
N PRO A 549 -34.43 0.76 -4.14
CA PRO A 549 -35.48 -0.03 -3.48
C PRO A 549 -35.29 -0.10 -1.96
N THR A 550 -34.09 0.16 -1.46
CA THR A 550 -33.81 0.15 -0.02
C THR A 550 -34.42 1.39 0.62
N PRO A 551 -35.15 1.27 1.75
CA PRO A 551 -35.70 2.44 2.43
C PRO A 551 -34.62 3.45 2.83
N ALA A 552 -34.90 4.75 2.65
CA ALA A 552 -33.92 5.79 2.95
C ALA A 552 -33.60 5.87 4.46
N PRO A 553 -32.35 6.16 4.87
CA PRO A 553 -31.92 6.09 6.28
C PRO A 553 -32.72 6.93 7.29
N TRP A 554 -33.32 8.04 6.84
CA TRP A 554 -34.11 8.92 7.71
C TRP A 554 -35.55 8.45 7.91
N THR A 555 -36.05 7.50 7.11
CA THR A 555 -37.41 6.95 7.22
C THR A 555 -37.51 5.99 8.40
N LYS A 556 -38.74 5.75 8.90
CA LYS A 556 -38.96 4.76 9.99
C LYS A 556 -38.50 3.37 9.59
N GLU A 557 -38.76 2.97 8.34
CA GLU A 557 -38.35 1.68 7.78
C GLU A 557 -36.83 1.58 7.65
N GLY A 558 -36.18 2.64 7.14
CA GLY A 558 -34.73 2.71 7.03
C GLY A 558 -34.04 2.59 8.39
N LYS A 559 -34.53 3.31 9.41
CA LYS A 559 -34.00 3.20 10.79
C LYS A 559 -34.13 1.78 11.36
N LYS A 560 -35.29 1.13 11.16
CA LYS A 560 -35.50 -0.27 11.57
C LYS A 560 -34.54 -1.22 10.85
N ARG A 561 -34.33 -1.02 9.54
CA ARG A 561 -33.41 -1.80 8.74
C ARG A 561 -31.95 -1.63 9.18
N ILE A 562 -31.51 -0.41 9.42
CA ILE A 562 -30.15 -0.11 9.92
C ILE A 562 -29.90 -0.84 11.25
N ALA A 563 -30.89 -0.81 12.16
CA ALA A 563 -30.82 -1.51 13.43
C ALA A 563 -30.79 -3.04 13.26
N SER A 564 -31.64 -3.62 12.39
CA SER A 564 -31.69 -5.07 12.16
C SER A 564 -30.41 -5.61 11.50
N LEU A 565 -29.71 -4.78 10.74
CA LEU A 565 -28.43 -5.11 10.14
C LEU A 565 -27.24 -4.95 11.11
N GLY A 566 -27.45 -4.36 12.28
CA GLY A 566 -26.38 -4.05 13.23
C GLY A 566 -25.36 -3.05 12.67
N LEU A 567 -25.80 -2.08 11.87
CA LEU A 567 -24.91 -1.03 11.38
C LEU A 567 -24.62 -0.03 12.51
N ASN A 568 -23.35 0.17 12.84
CA ASN A 568 -22.94 1.18 13.83
C ASN A 568 -23.31 2.57 13.32
N THR A 569 -24.28 3.23 13.95
CA THR A 569 -24.57 4.65 13.71
C THR A 569 -23.62 5.51 14.54
N LEU A 570 -22.90 6.45 13.93
CA LEU A 570 -22.08 7.46 14.63
C LEU A 570 -22.90 8.48 15.45
N GLU A 571 -24.12 8.12 15.84
CA GLU A 571 -25.07 8.97 16.53
C GLU A 571 -25.10 8.61 18.03
N ASN A 572 -24.56 9.52 18.85
CA ASN A 572 -24.58 9.59 20.33
C ASN A 572 -23.39 8.99 21.10
N GLU A 573 -22.26 9.70 21.15
CA GLU A 573 -21.34 9.67 22.31
C GLU A 573 -21.50 10.88 23.25
N ASP A 574 -22.39 11.85 22.94
CA ASP A 574 -22.55 13.09 23.71
C ASP A 574 -23.97 13.28 24.27
N LYS A 575 -24.42 12.45 25.22
CA LYS A 575 -25.49 12.85 26.17
C LYS A 575 -25.24 12.30 27.57
N ASP A 576 -25.30 13.24 28.52
CA ASP A 576 -25.36 13.12 29.98
C ASP A 576 -24.04 12.99 30.77
N VAL A 577 -23.39 14.14 31.03
CA VAL A 577 -23.12 14.53 32.43
C VAL A 577 -23.55 15.99 32.65
N ASP A 578 -24.59 16.08 33.45
CA ASP A 578 -25.28 17.22 34.01
C ASP A 578 -24.32 18.31 34.55
N THR A 579 -24.24 19.45 33.86
CA THR A 579 -23.59 20.67 34.37
C THR A 579 -24.67 21.65 34.77
N LYS A 580 -25.34 21.44 35.91
CA LYS A 580 -26.06 22.48 36.68
C LYS A 580 -26.58 21.95 38.02
N LYS A 581 -25.69 21.95 39.02
CA LYS A 581 -25.87 22.01 40.49
C LYS A 581 -24.51 21.57 41.04
N THR A 582 -23.63 22.40 41.58
CA THR A 582 -23.82 23.39 42.64
C THR A 582 -22.57 24.27 42.70
N ASN A 583 -22.72 25.58 42.47
CA ASN A 583 -21.88 26.53 43.20
C ASN A 583 -22.49 26.58 44.60
N GLU A 584 -21.85 25.94 45.58
CA GLU A 584 -21.70 26.47 46.95
C GLU A 584 -21.03 25.43 47.86
N ILE A 585 -20.06 25.93 48.64
CA ILE A 585 -19.51 25.37 49.87
C ILE A 585 -18.46 24.24 49.69
N LYS A 586 -17.21 24.70 49.54
CA LYS A 586 -16.08 24.07 50.23
C LYS A 586 -16.31 24.20 51.74
N THR A 587 -16.52 23.11 52.46
CA THR A 587 -15.89 22.89 53.78
C THR A 587 -16.21 21.51 54.38
N ARG A 588 -15.15 20.91 54.93
CA ARG A 588 -15.11 20.01 56.11
C ARG A 588 -15.36 18.50 55.94
N LYS A 589 -14.26 17.81 56.28
CA LYS A 589 -14.10 16.68 57.21
C LYS A 589 -14.33 15.24 56.70
N ARG A 590 -13.17 14.55 56.62
CA ARG A 590 -12.89 13.18 57.08
C ARG A 590 -13.96 12.60 58.02
N ARG A 591 -14.38 11.36 57.75
CA ARG A 591 -14.41 10.26 58.72
C ARG A 591 -14.44 8.90 58.01
N TYR A 592 -13.68 7.99 58.61
CA TYR A 592 -13.53 6.56 58.36
C TYR A 592 -14.64 5.77 59.10
N ILE A 593 -14.68 4.44 58.87
CA ILE A 593 -15.44 3.36 59.58
C ILE A 593 -16.81 3.06 58.93
N ASP A 594 -17.26 1.83 58.65
CA ASP A 594 -16.70 0.46 58.61
C ASP A 594 -17.79 -0.46 58.01
N ASN A 595 -17.42 -1.71 57.72
CA ASN A 595 -18.19 -2.88 57.25
C ASN A 595 -19.72 -2.91 57.53
N GLU A 596 -20.52 -3.36 56.55
CA GLU A 596 -21.08 -4.73 56.50
C GLU A 596 -22.11 -4.88 55.35
N GLU A 597 -22.30 -6.14 54.97
CA GLU A 597 -22.99 -6.68 53.79
C GLU A 597 -24.46 -6.24 53.65
N ASN A 598 -24.91 -6.00 52.42
CA ASN A 598 -26.03 -6.74 51.82
C ASN A 598 -26.37 -6.29 50.38
N ASN A 599 -26.80 -7.28 49.61
CA ASN A 599 -27.19 -7.27 48.19
C ASN A 599 -28.02 -6.06 47.73
N VAL A 600 -27.56 -5.42 46.65
CA VAL A 600 -28.43 -4.68 45.72
C VAL A 600 -28.09 -5.12 44.30
N GLU A 601 -29.06 -5.77 43.66
CA GLU A 601 -29.05 -6.10 42.24
C GLU A 601 -28.76 -4.85 41.42
N ILE A 602 -27.60 -4.84 40.75
CA ILE A 602 -27.36 -3.91 39.66
C ILE A 602 -28.11 -4.49 38.45
N THR A 603 -29.34 -4.00 38.24
CA THR A 603 -30.06 -4.18 36.98
C THR A 603 -29.22 -3.54 35.87
N SER A 604 -28.39 -4.36 35.23
CA SER A 604 -27.71 -3.98 34.00
C SER A 604 -28.77 -3.64 32.96
N SER A 605 -28.84 -2.36 32.58
CA SER A 605 -29.62 -1.92 31.43
C SER A 605 -29.05 -2.58 30.18
N LYS A 606 -29.59 -3.75 29.83
CA LYS A 606 -29.23 -4.53 28.63
C LYS A 606 -29.41 -3.65 27.39
N LYS A 607 -28.30 -3.24 26.77
CA LYS A 607 -28.31 -2.81 25.36
C LYS A 607 -28.82 -3.99 24.55
N ILE A 608 -30.01 -3.86 23.98
CA ILE A 608 -30.59 -4.87 23.08
C ILE A 608 -29.71 -4.87 21.82
N LYS A 609 -28.77 -5.83 21.76
CA LYS A 609 -27.96 -6.12 20.58
C LYS A 609 -28.85 -6.95 19.64
N TYR A 610 -29.36 -6.35 18.57
CA TYR A 610 -30.02 -7.11 17.52
C TYR A 610 -28.94 -7.96 16.82
N ALA A 611 -28.98 -9.28 17.03
CA ALA A 611 -28.13 -10.20 16.29
C ALA A 611 -28.57 -10.19 14.81
N PHE A 612 -27.62 -10.06 13.89
CA PHE A 612 -27.92 -10.12 12.46
C PHE A 612 -28.30 -11.55 12.08
N GLU A 613 -29.47 -11.72 11.45
CA GLU A 613 -29.95 -13.01 10.98
C GLU A 613 -29.64 -13.21 9.49
N LEU A 614 -29.15 -14.40 9.15
CA LEU A 614 -28.89 -14.80 7.77
C LEU A 614 -30.19 -15.17 7.07
N GLU A 615 -30.29 -14.82 5.79
CA GLU A 615 -31.36 -15.29 4.92
C GLU A 615 -31.36 -16.82 4.82
N LYS A 616 -32.55 -17.42 4.68
CA LYS A 616 -32.72 -18.88 4.69
C LYS A 616 -31.88 -19.58 3.62
N GLU A 617 -31.85 -19.02 2.41
CA GLU A 617 -31.07 -19.55 1.29
C GLU A 617 -29.56 -19.56 1.60
N LEU A 618 -29.03 -18.45 2.12
CA LEU A 618 -27.62 -18.35 2.50
C LEU A 618 -27.27 -19.33 3.62
N LYS A 619 -28.18 -19.50 4.59
CA LYS A 619 -27.99 -20.45 5.69
C LYS A 619 -27.85 -21.89 5.16
N THR A 620 -28.71 -22.29 4.22
CA THR A 620 -28.64 -23.61 3.58
C THR A 620 -27.31 -23.80 2.85
N LEU A 621 -26.88 -22.83 2.03
CA LEU A 621 -25.61 -22.91 1.31
C LEU A 621 -24.39 -23.04 2.24
N ILE A 622 -24.40 -22.30 3.37
CA ILE A 622 -23.35 -22.36 4.39
C ILE A 622 -23.32 -23.73 5.09
N GLU A 623 -24.48 -24.32 5.36
CA GLU A 623 -24.58 -25.63 6.01
C GLU A 623 -24.21 -26.78 5.06
N ASP A 624 -24.46 -26.63 3.76
CA ASP A 624 -24.11 -27.60 2.73
C ASP A 624 -22.60 -27.64 2.42
N ASP A 625 -21.86 -26.55 2.67
CA ASP A 625 -20.41 -26.46 2.47
C ASP A 625 -19.62 -27.11 3.63
N LYS A 626 -19.79 -28.43 3.76
CA LYS A 626 -19.22 -29.24 4.85
C LYS A 626 -17.69 -29.16 4.95
N VAL A 627 -17.01 -28.97 3.81
CA VAL A 627 -15.54 -28.90 3.77
C VAL A 627 -15.01 -27.65 4.46
N ASN A 628 -15.75 -26.54 4.38
CA ASN A 628 -15.39 -25.27 5.01
C ASN A 628 -16.15 -25.00 6.32
N ALA A 629 -16.75 -26.02 6.94
CA ALA A 629 -17.61 -25.87 8.11
C ALA A 629 -16.95 -25.08 9.27
N LYS A 630 -15.64 -25.25 9.48
CA LYS A 630 -14.88 -24.49 10.49
C LYS A 630 -14.77 -23.01 10.15
N LEU A 631 -14.44 -22.67 8.90
CA LEU A 631 -14.37 -21.28 8.43
C LEU A 631 -15.73 -20.60 8.53
N TRP A 632 -16.80 -21.33 8.19
CA TRP A 632 -18.17 -20.85 8.34
C TRP A 632 -18.61 -20.70 9.79
N ALA A 633 -18.15 -21.55 10.71
CA ALA A 633 -18.41 -21.39 12.15
C ALA A 633 -17.79 -20.10 12.68
N ASP A 634 -16.55 -19.79 12.29
CA ASP A 634 -15.88 -18.53 12.65
C ASP A 634 -16.65 -17.31 12.10
N CYS A 635 -17.17 -17.39 10.88
CA CYS A 635 -17.99 -16.33 10.30
C CYS A 635 -19.31 -16.18 11.07
N LYS A 636 -20.03 -17.28 11.33
CA LYS A 636 -21.30 -17.28 12.09
C LYS A 636 -21.16 -16.73 13.50
N ALA A 637 -20.01 -16.93 14.14
CA ALA A 637 -19.73 -16.38 15.48
C ALA A 637 -19.78 -14.84 15.53
N THR A 638 -19.58 -14.16 14.39
CA THR A 638 -19.62 -12.69 14.30
C THR A 638 -20.99 -12.10 13.98
N LEU A 639 -22.03 -12.92 13.78
CA LEU A 639 -23.41 -12.45 13.53
C LEU A 639 -23.97 -11.60 14.67
N ILE A 640 -23.53 -11.87 15.90
CA ILE A 640 -23.87 -11.08 17.11
C ILE A 640 -23.30 -9.66 17.09
N ASP A 641 -22.32 -9.39 16.23
CA ASP A 641 -21.66 -8.09 16.06
C ASP A 641 -22.17 -7.34 14.81
N GLY A 642 -23.22 -7.86 14.16
CA GLY A 642 -23.88 -7.24 13.02
C GLY A 642 -23.35 -7.70 11.66
N LYS A 643 -24.07 -7.33 10.61
CA LYS A 643 -23.72 -7.66 9.22
C LYS A 643 -22.31 -7.21 8.81
N PRO A 644 -21.82 -6.00 9.18
CA PRO A 644 -20.46 -5.58 8.81
C PRO A 644 -19.36 -6.48 9.37
N ALA A 645 -19.51 -6.94 10.62
CA ALA A 645 -18.56 -7.87 11.25
C ALA A 645 -18.55 -9.23 10.54
N PHE A 646 -19.75 -9.74 10.23
CA PHE A 646 -19.93 -10.96 9.43
C PHE A 646 -19.24 -10.87 8.08
N LEU A 647 -19.53 -9.82 7.30
CA LEU A 647 -18.92 -9.62 5.98
C LEU A 647 -17.40 -9.48 6.08
N LYS A 648 -16.87 -8.76 7.07
CA LYS A 648 -15.42 -8.63 7.25
C LYS A 648 -14.77 -9.99 7.57
N CYS A 649 -15.42 -10.80 8.40
CA CYS A 649 -14.95 -12.15 8.72
C CYS A 649 -14.92 -13.04 7.46
N VAL A 650 -16.02 -13.07 6.71
CA VAL A 650 -16.13 -13.85 5.45
C VAL A 650 -15.05 -13.43 4.46
N SER A 651 -14.89 -12.13 4.22
CA SER A 651 -13.88 -11.60 3.28
C SER A 651 -12.44 -11.97 3.66
N ASN A 652 -12.15 -12.02 4.96
CA ASN A 652 -10.82 -12.42 5.45
C ASN A 652 -10.60 -13.94 5.40
N ARG A 653 -11.60 -14.74 5.81
CA ARG A 653 -11.50 -16.21 5.85
C ARG A 653 -11.49 -16.83 4.45
N PHE A 654 -12.19 -16.22 3.50
CA PHE A 654 -12.29 -16.67 2.11
C PHE A 654 -11.45 -15.78 1.17
N LYS A 655 -10.25 -15.41 1.63
CA LYS A 655 -9.25 -14.69 0.84
C LYS A 655 -8.33 -15.68 0.11
N CYS A 656 -8.13 -15.46 -1.18
CA CYS A 656 -7.21 -16.28 -1.97
C CYS A 656 -5.75 -16.00 -1.55
N PRO A 657 -4.94 -17.04 -1.26
CA PRO A 657 -3.53 -16.86 -0.89
C PRO A 657 -2.66 -16.32 -2.03
N CYS A 658 -3.09 -16.46 -3.28
CA CYS A 658 -2.31 -16.07 -4.45
C CYS A 658 -2.57 -14.62 -4.89
N CYS A 659 -3.84 -14.24 -5.06
CA CYS A 659 -4.21 -12.89 -5.50
C CYS A 659 -4.59 -11.95 -4.35
N LEU A 660 -4.68 -12.45 -3.11
CA LEU A 660 -5.05 -11.69 -1.90
C LEU A 660 -6.44 -11.04 -1.94
N ALA A 661 -7.26 -11.35 -2.95
CA ALA A 661 -8.64 -10.92 -3.10
C ALA A 661 -9.62 -11.98 -2.56
N LEU A 662 -10.90 -11.60 -2.43
CA LEU A 662 -11.99 -12.54 -2.15
C LEU A 662 -12.01 -13.63 -3.21
N LEU A 663 -12.17 -14.89 -2.79
CA LEU A 663 -12.17 -16.04 -3.68
C LEU A 663 -13.23 -15.93 -4.78
N TYR A 664 -12.83 -16.05 -6.04
CA TYR A 664 -13.72 -16.12 -7.19
C TYR A 664 -13.56 -17.45 -7.92
N LYS A 665 -14.68 -18.13 -8.18
CA LYS A 665 -14.70 -19.53 -8.62
C LYS A 665 -13.74 -20.39 -7.78
N PRO A 666 -13.96 -20.47 -6.45
CA PRO A 666 -13.06 -21.17 -5.55
C PRO A 666 -12.94 -22.65 -5.90
N VAL A 667 -11.73 -23.18 -5.78
CA VAL A 667 -11.41 -24.60 -5.78
C VAL A 667 -11.01 -24.94 -4.35
N THR A 668 -11.76 -25.85 -3.71
CA THR A 668 -11.37 -26.41 -2.42
C THR A 668 -10.58 -27.68 -2.68
N ILE A 669 -9.28 -27.65 -2.37
CA ILE A 669 -8.36 -28.77 -2.61
C ILE A 669 -8.34 -29.75 -1.42
N PRO A 670 -7.80 -30.98 -1.55
CA PRO A 670 -7.96 -32.05 -0.54
C PRO A 670 -7.43 -31.70 0.86
N CYS A 671 -6.44 -30.81 0.93
CA CYS A 671 -5.92 -30.29 2.20
C CYS A 671 -6.84 -29.25 2.88
N GLY A 672 -8.04 -28.97 2.34
CA GLY A 672 -9.04 -28.05 2.90
C GLY A 672 -8.80 -26.57 2.58
N HIS A 673 -7.77 -26.22 1.82
CA HIS A 673 -7.51 -24.83 1.43
C HIS A 673 -8.33 -24.43 0.21
N ASN A 674 -8.67 -23.14 0.11
CA ASN A 674 -9.48 -22.59 -0.97
C ASN A 674 -8.63 -21.62 -1.80
N ILE A 675 -8.59 -21.83 -3.13
CA ILE A 675 -7.82 -21.01 -4.08
C ILE A 675 -8.71 -20.64 -5.27
N CYS A 676 -8.54 -19.46 -5.87
CA CYS A 676 -9.25 -19.13 -7.10
C CYS A 676 -8.86 -20.08 -8.23
N LEU A 677 -9.83 -20.51 -9.06
CA LEU A 677 -9.57 -21.36 -10.23
C LEU A 677 -8.41 -20.85 -11.09
N LYS A 678 -8.45 -19.57 -11.48
CA LYS A 678 -7.39 -18.95 -12.31
C LYS A 678 -6.01 -19.01 -11.64
N CYS A 679 -5.96 -18.78 -10.32
CA CYS A 679 -4.70 -18.79 -9.57
C CYS A 679 -4.09 -20.19 -9.53
N LEU A 680 -4.92 -21.21 -9.31
CA LEU A 680 -4.48 -22.60 -9.30
C LEU A 680 -4.03 -23.05 -10.70
N GLN A 681 -4.79 -22.68 -11.75
CA GLN A 681 -4.42 -22.96 -13.14
C GLN A 681 -3.08 -22.32 -13.52
N LYS A 682 -2.82 -21.07 -13.12
CA LYS A 682 -1.51 -20.41 -13.31
C LYS A 682 -0.37 -21.17 -12.61
N SER A 683 -0.60 -21.64 -11.38
CA SER A 683 0.39 -22.46 -10.67
C SER A 683 0.73 -23.74 -11.44
N PHE A 684 -0.28 -24.43 -11.95
CA PHE A 684 -0.09 -25.68 -12.71
C PHE A 684 0.59 -25.43 -14.06
N ALA A 685 0.30 -24.31 -14.72
CA ALA A 685 0.96 -23.90 -15.96
C ALA A 685 2.48 -23.64 -15.77
N SER A 686 2.89 -23.27 -14.57
CA SER A 686 4.30 -23.13 -14.17
C SER A 686 4.89 -24.41 -13.58
N GLU A 687 4.26 -25.57 -13.84
CA GLU A 687 4.66 -26.90 -13.34
C GLU A 687 4.66 -27.06 -11.80
N PHE A 688 3.98 -26.17 -11.07
CA PHE A 688 3.81 -26.28 -9.61
C PHE A 688 2.47 -26.94 -9.25
N TYR A 689 2.51 -28.25 -8.97
CA TYR A 689 1.35 -29.10 -8.64
C TYR A 689 1.11 -29.24 -7.13
N PHE A 690 1.28 -28.16 -6.38
CA PHE A 690 1.15 -28.15 -4.92
C PHE A 690 0.15 -27.10 -4.47
N CYS A 691 -0.47 -27.32 -3.30
CA CYS A 691 -1.22 -26.29 -2.60
C CYS A 691 -0.34 -25.05 -2.36
N PRO A 692 -0.74 -23.84 -2.82
CA PRO A 692 0.01 -22.61 -2.57
C PRO A 692 0.13 -22.24 -1.08
N THR A 693 -0.78 -22.72 -0.23
CA THR A 693 -0.80 -22.41 1.21
C THR A 693 0.04 -23.38 2.04
N CYS A 694 -0.13 -24.69 1.85
CA CYS A 694 0.48 -25.71 2.71
C CYS A 694 1.37 -26.72 1.97
N ARG A 695 1.58 -26.53 0.66
CA ARG A 695 2.43 -27.38 -0.20
C ARG A 695 2.03 -28.85 -0.31
N HIS A 696 0.82 -29.22 0.12
CA HIS A 696 0.24 -30.54 -0.15
C HIS A 696 0.26 -30.85 -1.66
N SER A 697 0.77 -32.03 -2.05
CA SER A 697 0.81 -32.47 -3.45
C SER A 697 -0.61 -32.65 -3.98
N LEU A 698 -0.86 -32.16 -5.20
CA LEU A 698 -2.12 -32.36 -5.91
C LEU A 698 -1.98 -33.39 -7.04
N ASP A 699 -0.75 -33.76 -7.42
CA ASP A 699 -0.39 -34.59 -8.58
C ASP A 699 -0.71 -33.93 -9.94
N LYS A 700 0.02 -34.32 -11.00
CA LYS A 700 -0.16 -33.74 -12.35
C LYS A 700 -1.55 -34.01 -12.94
N ALA A 701 -2.17 -35.12 -12.53
CA ALA A 701 -3.48 -35.55 -13.02
C ALA A 701 -4.66 -35.02 -12.19
N TYR A 702 -4.43 -34.06 -11.28
CA TYR A 702 -5.49 -33.52 -10.43
C TYR A 702 -6.65 -32.92 -11.24
N ASP A 703 -7.86 -33.41 -10.99
CA ASP A 703 -9.07 -32.87 -11.60
C ASP A 703 -9.55 -31.62 -10.83
N ILE A 704 -9.28 -30.44 -11.40
CA ILE A 704 -9.62 -29.15 -10.78
C ILE A 704 -11.12 -28.90 -10.85
N LYS A 705 -11.82 -29.07 -9.72
CA LYS A 705 -13.26 -28.80 -9.60
C LYS A 705 -13.55 -27.55 -8.77
N ILE A 706 -14.41 -26.69 -9.30
CA ILE A 706 -14.94 -25.52 -8.58
C ILE A 706 -15.85 -26.03 -7.45
N ASN A 707 -15.63 -25.53 -6.23
CA ASN A 707 -16.60 -25.64 -5.15
C ASN A 707 -17.79 -24.72 -5.45
N LYS A 708 -18.80 -25.29 -6.11
CA LYS A 708 -20.01 -24.56 -6.52
C LYS A 708 -20.80 -24.02 -5.34
N ILE A 709 -20.82 -24.75 -4.20
CA ILE A 709 -21.56 -24.34 -3.00
C ILE A 709 -20.93 -23.08 -2.41
N LEU A 710 -19.61 -23.10 -2.17
CA LEU A 710 -18.88 -21.93 -1.69
C LEU A 710 -18.98 -20.76 -2.69
N SER A 711 -18.89 -21.04 -3.99
CA SER A 711 -19.05 -20.01 -5.02
C SER A 711 -20.43 -19.35 -4.96
N SER A 712 -21.51 -20.13 -4.82
CA SER A 712 -22.88 -19.61 -4.70
C SER A 712 -23.07 -18.83 -3.40
N ALA A 713 -22.54 -19.32 -2.28
CA ALA A 713 -22.60 -18.60 -1.00
C ALA A 713 -21.91 -17.23 -1.09
N LEU A 714 -20.69 -17.17 -1.64
CA LEU A 714 -19.97 -15.91 -1.81
C LEU A 714 -20.66 -14.95 -2.79
N LEU A 715 -21.26 -15.46 -3.87
CA LEU A 715 -22.03 -14.64 -4.81
C LEU A 715 -23.32 -14.09 -4.18
N LEU A 716 -23.95 -14.85 -3.28
CA LEU A 716 -25.13 -14.39 -2.55
C LEU A 716 -24.75 -13.31 -1.51
N ILE A 717 -23.61 -13.47 -0.84
CA ILE A 717 -23.09 -12.49 0.12
C ILE A 717 -22.60 -11.21 -0.58
N TYR A 718 -21.91 -11.34 -1.71
CA TYR A 718 -21.34 -10.24 -2.50
C TYR A 718 -21.86 -10.27 -3.95
N PRO A 719 -23.11 -9.86 -4.21
CA PRO A 719 -23.68 -9.95 -5.55
C PRO A 719 -22.83 -9.25 -6.62
N GLY A 720 -22.53 -9.95 -7.71
CA GLY A 720 -21.84 -9.37 -8.87
C GLY A 720 -20.34 -9.11 -8.71
N TYR A 721 -19.69 -9.57 -7.63
CA TYR A 721 -18.23 -9.51 -7.55
C TYR A 721 -17.61 -10.38 -8.65
N GLN A 722 -16.62 -9.82 -9.35
CA GLN A 722 -15.86 -10.51 -10.38
C GLN A 722 -14.42 -10.58 -9.88
N GLY A 723 -13.91 -11.78 -9.62
CA GLY A 723 -12.50 -11.91 -9.25
C GLY A 723 -11.63 -11.60 -10.46
N GLU A 724 -10.77 -10.59 -10.29
CA GLU A 724 -9.77 -10.20 -11.29
C GLU A 724 -8.75 -11.32 -11.52
#